data_AF-A0A812SXQ8-F1
#
_entry.id   AF-A0A812SXQ8-F1
#
_cell.length_a   1.000
_cell.length_b   1.000
_cell.length_c   1.000
_cell.angle_alpha   90.00
_cell.angle_beta   90.00
_cell.angle_gamma   90.00
#
_symmetry.space_group_name_H-M   'P 1'
#
loop_
_entity.id
_entity.type
_entity.pdbx_description
1 polymer ?
#
loop_
_entity_poly.entity_id
_entity_poly.type
_entity_poly.pdbx_seq_one_letter_code
_entity_poly.pdbx_strand_id
1 'polypeptide(L)'
;MQQELVYAASEIHNASFHDVDQNFLRRLERSIQHNGVSAFFAIDRNGTKTPGRFGLIDVDLAAVLPPALRDLRNPRTIVLESPSCFDITHLAGMNVLDVLSHVHLHPRDCSLQFEELEHIYTWEGRRVSVSVTSLIHGLTHQFNSADALRAMRNGRNWPREEYTVANVVEVLNQHLPNSPLTLILRHLVDAEVTDIAAICQAIRDLVWTHPGCSHLASVVSMTDDEILDRWERNRRTAAAQGTWMHACCECLLNGGMVCLASEEMCMFTKVIRGLQAEGWMIFRTEWCVYCEAEDVAGSIDAVAVRQNEYCILDWKRTKALASKDAAYGRMMHFPMNDVPDSVLWHYRVQVNIYAWILRRYYDINVTELRIVCLHPDNAPQPLIVNVPMMQDKIEKLMSWRRDDRQLQIHLSAESGDLRGGSQEGELSFSQMLDQEMDTYEDVLPEVPSADERSSKRHKAQESVEGATPDNAMSQFMRTDFDMSSIPGQSSERESVEGSILKEIGGLERMITAYRPSAAWSTAFRHVVQGALAVHQLRLLDISRREEVLFLELIEGSGRHVRAHNGQCFFYSEHGHWNAYKGVVPQGTLARCKKFLIQLEGVYALFESSALRNSEGILQASQALLERHSGCCDSLLAACERAATCRMPSKANTRDEGDGAEDHRKALPWTVAMANTIGKLYVKLQTSLLNDSLIKYYIAWCSLDIQPSGGFCTTDACFTFTDAGLQAVPKAAANDVYVYLPHKMLDPVADDVRQRVHLFWQTTYWDNANAFEVFMASFTLALRGENVDRAFWGIGAGGVGQSLQTAHLEAILGEYHTCLDMNIYFVDEEMRKQAANIVGKIVVTGQESVQGSRRPMREDIYKKHISADKVPERLPYAIHTELVELRGWKKFELNTAPKLLDCRLR
;
A
#
# COMPACT_ATOMS: atom_id res chain seq x y z
N MET A 1 -0.72 28.13 28.29
CA MET A 1 -0.51 28.11 26.83
C MET A 1 -1.51 28.98 26.09
N GLN A 2 -2.83 28.71 26.12
CA GLN A 2 -3.85 29.61 25.53
C GLN A 2 -3.90 31.01 26.19
N GLN A 3 -3.72 31.14 27.51
CA GLN A 3 -3.76 32.45 28.19
C GLN A 3 -2.56 33.37 27.90
N GLU A 4 -1.36 32.83 27.67
CA GLU A 4 -0.19 33.67 27.32
C GLU A 4 -0.21 34.13 25.85
N LEU A 5 -0.79 33.32 24.95
CA LEU A 5 -1.04 33.70 23.56
C LEU A 5 -2.13 34.78 23.45
N VAL A 6 -3.16 34.73 24.30
CA VAL A 6 -4.20 35.78 24.39
C VAL A 6 -3.62 37.11 24.91
N TYR A 7 -2.66 37.07 25.83
CA TYR A 7 -2.02 38.28 26.35
C TYR A 7 -1.13 38.95 25.29
N ALA A 8 -0.39 38.17 24.50
CA ALA A 8 0.43 38.67 23.39
C ALA A 8 -0.39 39.22 22.20
N ALA A 9 -1.59 38.67 21.96
CA ALA A 9 -2.51 39.15 20.92
C ALA A 9 -3.14 40.52 21.27
N SER A 10 -3.30 40.82 22.56
CA SER A 10 -3.89 42.09 23.01
C SER A 10 -3.00 43.32 22.75
N GLU A 11 -1.68 43.16 22.72
CA GLU A 11 -0.74 44.27 22.42
C GLU A 11 -0.63 44.56 20.91
N ILE A 12 -0.97 43.61 20.05
CA ILE A 12 -0.91 43.76 18.59
C ILE A 12 -2.08 44.59 18.05
N HIS A 13 -3.15 44.78 18.83
CA HIS A 13 -4.33 45.54 18.43
C HIS A 13 -4.07 47.05 18.22
N ASN A 14 -2.87 47.55 18.55
CA ASN A 14 -2.49 48.95 18.41
C ASN A 14 -1.41 49.24 17.35
N ALA A 15 -0.96 48.25 16.56
CA ALA A 15 0.04 48.46 15.52
C ALA A 15 -0.57 48.36 14.11
N SER A 16 -0.32 49.37 13.28
CA SER A 16 -0.86 49.51 11.93
C SER A 16 -0.43 48.36 11.01
N PHE A 17 -1.42 47.72 10.37
CA PHE A 17 -1.31 46.73 9.30
C PHE A 17 -0.62 47.33 8.06
N HIS A 18 0.71 47.34 7.98
CA HIS A 18 1.39 47.43 6.68
C HIS A 18 2.83 46.93 6.58
N ASP A 19 3.34 46.22 7.59
CA ASP A 19 4.59 45.48 7.44
C ASP A 19 4.43 44.13 8.14
N VAL A 20 4.74 43.03 7.44
CA VAL A 20 4.88 41.72 8.05
C VAL A 20 6.00 41.84 9.09
N ASP A 21 5.62 41.93 10.36
CA ASP A 21 6.54 42.23 11.45
C ASP A 21 7.59 41.12 11.54
N GLN A 22 8.83 41.45 11.17
CA GLN A 22 10.01 40.59 11.29
C GLN A 22 10.18 40.01 12.71
N ASN A 23 9.57 40.63 13.72
CA ASN A 23 9.53 40.09 15.09
C ASN A 23 8.55 38.93 15.27
N PHE A 24 7.51 38.80 14.44
CA PHE A 24 6.62 37.63 14.45
C PHE A 24 7.35 36.40 13.93
N LEU A 25 8.06 36.51 12.79
CA LEU A 25 8.88 35.42 12.24
C LEU A 25 9.97 34.95 13.22
N ARG A 26 10.63 35.88 13.92
CA ARG A 26 11.62 35.54 14.96
C ARG A 26 10.98 34.95 16.23
N ARG A 27 9.75 35.33 16.56
CA ARG A 27 9.00 34.73 17.68
C ARG A 27 8.48 33.33 17.33
N LEU A 28 8.08 33.10 16.08
CA LEU A 28 7.76 31.77 15.55
C LEU A 28 9.00 30.87 15.56
N GLU A 29 10.15 31.36 15.09
CA GLU A 29 11.44 30.64 15.18
C GLU A 29 11.80 30.27 16.63
N ARG A 30 11.58 31.17 17.61
CA ARG A 30 11.83 30.88 19.03
C ARG A 30 10.79 29.94 19.65
N SER A 31 9.53 30.05 19.28
CA SER A 31 8.45 29.17 19.74
C SER A 31 8.64 27.74 19.24
N ILE A 32 9.11 27.57 18.01
CA ILE A 32 9.49 26.27 17.43
C ILE A 32 10.69 25.67 18.17
N GLN A 33 11.63 26.50 18.65
CA GLN A 33 12.80 26.04 19.42
C GLN A 33 12.51 25.72 20.90
N HIS A 34 11.44 26.25 21.51
CA HIS A 34 11.14 26.06 22.94
C HIS A 34 10.05 25.02 23.24
N ASN A 35 9.17 24.69 22.30
CA ASN A 35 7.97 23.89 22.58
C ASN A 35 8.04 22.39 22.23
N GLY A 36 9.21 21.75 22.36
CA GLY A 36 9.28 20.29 22.51
C GLY A 36 8.59 19.44 21.43
N VAL A 37 8.39 19.96 20.21
CA VAL A 37 7.98 19.17 19.04
C VAL A 37 9.20 18.40 18.55
N SER A 38 9.54 17.36 19.31
CA SER A 38 10.58 16.40 18.99
C SER A 38 10.02 15.36 18.00
N ALA A 39 9.90 15.74 16.73
CA ALA A 39 9.83 14.77 15.64
C ALA A 39 10.31 15.43 14.33
N PHE A 40 11.32 14.79 13.71
CA PHE A 40 11.90 15.06 12.40
C PHE A 40 12.75 16.34 12.22
N PHE A 41 13.92 16.36 12.87
CA PHE A 41 15.05 17.19 12.42
C PHE A 41 16.26 16.30 12.11
N ALA A 42 16.74 16.32 10.86
CA ALA A 42 18.08 15.86 10.52
C ALA A 42 19.02 17.08 10.48
N ILE A 43 19.78 17.31 11.56
CA ILE A 43 20.93 18.22 11.56
C ILE A 43 22.13 17.44 12.12
N ASP A 44 23.18 17.28 11.31
CA ASP A 44 24.50 16.84 11.77
C ASP A 44 25.10 17.90 12.73
N ARG A 45 25.74 17.43 13.82
CA ARG A 45 26.36 18.18 14.92
C ARG A 45 27.33 19.30 14.48
N ASN A 46 27.71 19.38 13.21
CA ASN A 46 28.70 20.35 12.71
C ASN A 46 28.13 21.52 11.89
N GLY A 47 26.81 21.65 11.70
CA GLY A 47 26.21 22.83 11.05
C GLY A 47 26.61 23.04 9.58
N THR A 48 27.22 22.05 8.93
CA THR A 48 27.51 22.06 7.50
C THR A 48 26.29 21.64 6.69
N LYS A 49 25.93 22.44 5.67
CA LYS A 49 24.93 22.08 4.65
C LYS A 49 25.38 20.81 3.93
N THR A 50 24.79 19.67 4.26
CA THR A 50 24.78 18.51 3.38
C THR A 50 23.71 18.74 2.31
N PRO A 51 24.06 18.73 1.01
CA PRO A 51 23.05 18.66 -0.03
C PRO A 51 22.31 17.33 0.17
N GLY A 52 21.01 17.39 0.48
CA GLY A 52 20.20 16.19 0.57
C GLY A 52 20.36 15.39 -0.74
N ARG A 53 20.80 14.14 -0.66
CA ARG A 53 20.95 13.24 -1.82
C ARG A 53 19.61 12.81 -2.46
N PHE A 54 18.49 13.42 -2.03
CA PHE A 54 17.17 13.36 -2.66
C PHE A 54 16.53 14.76 -2.79
N GLY A 55 17.35 15.80 -2.90
CA GLY A 55 16.89 17.18 -3.00
C GLY A 55 16.15 17.45 -4.31
N LEU A 56 14.84 17.73 -4.18
CA LEU A 56 14.05 18.45 -5.17
C LEU A 56 14.83 19.67 -5.67
N ILE A 57 15.34 19.60 -6.89
CA ILE A 57 15.67 20.78 -7.67
C ILE A 57 14.38 21.18 -8.38
N ASP A 58 13.68 22.15 -7.82
CA ASP A 58 12.67 23.01 -8.44
C ASP A 58 11.56 22.32 -9.26
N VAL A 59 10.53 21.85 -8.55
CA VAL A 59 9.19 22.29 -8.97
C VAL A 59 9.17 23.78 -8.62
N ASP A 60 8.95 24.67 -9.59
CA ASP A 60 8.86 26.13 -9.41
C ASP A 60 7.60 26.50 -8.59
N LEU A 61 7.53 25.98 -7.36
CA LEU A 61 6.52 26.29 -6.35
C LEU A 61 6.58 27.76 -5.97
N ALA A 62 7.74 28.42 -6.18
CA ALA A 62 7.92 29.83 -5.88
C ALA A 62 6.90 30.71 -6.64
N ALA A 63 6.40 30.30 -7.80
CA ALA A 63 5.41 31.08 -8.52
C ALA A 63 3.98 30.95 -7.98
N VAL A 64 3.62 29.82 -7.36
CA VAL A 64 2.26 29.54 -6.85
C VAL A 64 2.10 29.77 -5.35
N LEU A 65 3.19 29.82 -4.59
CA LEU A 65 3.16 30.10 -3.15
C LEU A 65 3.14 31.62 -2.87
N PRO A 66 2.54 32.08 -1.76
CA PRO A 66 2.63 33.47 -1.32
C PRO A 66 4.09 33.94 -1.07
N PRO A 67 4.42 35.24 -1.27
CA PRO A 67 5.78 35.78 -1.07
C PRO A 67 6.41 35.45 0.30
N ALA A 68 5.61 35.46 1.36
CA ALA A 68 6.07 35.11 2.71
C ALA A 68 6.67 33.69 2.81
N LEU A 69 6.17 32.75 2.00
CA LEU A 69 6.70 31.38 1.91
C LEU A 69 7.89 31.27 0.94
N ARG A 70 7.98 32.18 -0.05
CA ARG A 70 9.11 32.24 -1.01
C ARG A 70 10.40 32.68 -0.34
N ASP A 71 10.29 33.60 0.62
CA ASP A 71 11.43 34.29 1.25
C ASP A 71 11.97 33.61 2.51
N LEU A 72 11.37 32.48 2.95
CA LEU A 72 11.88 31.66 4.05
C LEU A 72 13.27 31.09 3.69
N ARG A 73 14.33 31.70 4.26
CA ARG A 73 15.74 31.34 4.00
C ARG A 73 16.23 30.06 4.68
N ASN A 74 15.39 29.41 5.49
CA ASN A 74 15.71 28.13 6.12
C ASN A 74 15.30 26.98 5.17
N PRO A 75 16.06 25.88 5.09
CA PRO A 75 15.69 24.74 4.25
C PRO A 75 14.29 24.28 4.63
N ARG A 76 13.42 24.02 3.65
CA ARG A 76 12.08 23.45 3.83
C ARG A 76 12.17 22.27 4.81
N THR A 77 11.80 22.48 6.07
CA THR A 77 12.21 21.62 7.19
C THR A 77 11.31 20.40 7.41
N ILE A 78 10.13 20.38 6.78
CA ILE A 78 9.18 19.28 6.92
C ILE A 78 9.36 18.34 5.75
N VAL A 79 9.81 17.11 6.02
CA VAL A 79 9.88 16.03 5.04
C VAL A 79 8.84 14.99 5.43
N LEU A 80 7.84 14.76 4.58
CA LEU A 80 6.95 13.61 4.74
C LEU A 80 7.60 12.39 4.08
N GLU A 81 7.99 11.41 4.90
CA GLU A 81 8.49 10.11 4.46
C GLU A 81 7.33 9.10 4.37
N SER A 82 7.27 8.33 3.28
CA SER A 82 6.21 7.34 3.09
C SER A 82 6.25 6.30 4.22
N PRO A 83 5.10 5.92 4.81
CA PRO A 83 5.04 4.84 5.77
C PRO A 83 5.62 3.56 5.17
N SER A 84 6.40 2.82 5.96
CA SER A 84 6.94 1.51 5.56
C SER A 84 5.86 0.42 5.44
N CYS A 85 4.68 0.65 6.01
CA CYS A 85 3.43 -0.06 5.76
C CYS A 85 2.25 0.94 5.77
N PHE A 86 1.31 0.81 4.83
CA PHE A 86 0.06 1.57 4.85
C PHE A 86 -0.88 0.97 5.91
N ASP A 87 -0.50 1.09 7.18
CA ASP A 87 -1.39 0.79 8.30
C ASP A 87 -2.18 2.06 8.65
N ILE A 88 -3.51 1.95 8.59
CA ILE A 88 -4.46 3.02 8.90
C ILE A 88 -4.31 3.56 10.32
N THR A 89 -3.79 2.77 11.27
CA THR A 89 -3.58 3.21 12.66
C THR A 89 -2.44 4.23 12.79
N HIS A 90 -1.49 4.25 11.84
CA HIS A 90 -0.33 5.14 11.84
C HIS A 90 -0.54 6.45 11.04
N LEU A 91 -1.55 6.52 10.17
CA LEU A 91 -1.89 7.73 9.40
C LEU A 91 -2.74 8.73 10.18
N ALA A 92 -3.47 8.24 11.21
CA ALA A 92 -4.28 9.06 12.08
C ALA A 92 -3.39 9.96 12.97
N GLY A 93 -3.47 11.29 12.80
CA GLY A 93 -2.66 12.25 13.56
C GLY A 93 -1.41 12.78 12.85
N MET A 94 -1.30 12.59 11.53
CA MET A 94 -0.31 13.27 10.70
C MET A 94 -0.58 14.78 10.66
N ASN A 95 -0.03 15.53 11.62
CA ASN A 95 -0.12 16.98 11.61
C ASN A 95 0.87 17.58 10.60
N VAL A 96 0.37 18.01 9.44
CA VAL A 96 1.09 18.90 8.53
C VAL A 96 1.06 20.30 9.13
N LEU A 97 2.20 21.01 9.06
CA LEU A 97 2.23 22.40 9.50
C LEU A 97 1.49 23.26 8.46
N ASP A 98 0.29 23.71 8.80
CA ASP A 98 -0.49 24.65 7.97
C ASP A 98 0.01 26.08 8.17
N VAL A 99 1.03 26.46 7.40
CA VAL A 99 1.59 27.81 7.41
C VAL A 99 0.63 28.80 6.74
N LEU A 100 -0.14 28.34 5.74
CA LEU A 100 -1.06 29.18 4.98
C LEU A 100 -2.21 29.73 5.84
N SER A 101 -2.71 28.99 6.84
CA SER A 101 -3.69 29.57 7.79
C SER A 101 -3.16 30.73 8.62
N HIS A 102 -1.85 30.76 8.89
CA HIS A 102 -1.24 31.87 9.61
C HIS A 102 -1.01 33.08 8.70
N VAL A 103 -0.65 32.85 7.44
CA VAL A 103 -0.43 33.92 6.44
C VAL A 103 -1.77 34.57 6.04
N HIS A 104 -2.82 33.75 5.90
CA HIS A 104 -4.13 34.16 5.42
C HIS A 104 -5.20 33.92 6.49
N LEU A 105 -4.93 34.36 7.71
CA LEU A 105 -5.81 34.21 8.87
C LEU A 105 -7.15 34.93 8.63
N HIS A 106 -8.25 34.22 8.83
CA HIS A 106 -9.59 34.79 8.77
C HIS A 106 -10.18 34.97 10.19
N PRO A 107 -10.94 36.04 10.48
CA PRO A 107 -11.48 36.28 11.83
C PRO A 107 -12.35 35.14 12.38
N ARG A 108 -13.00 34.37 11.51
CA ARG A 108 -13.82 33.21 11.90
C ARG A 108 -13.01 31.98 12.30
N ASP A 109 -11.73 31.89 11.93
CA ASP A 109 -10.90 30.72 12.18
C ASP A 109 -10.70 30.49 13.70
N CYS A 110 -10.65 31.55 14.50
CA CYS A 110 -10.49 31.43 15.95
C CYS A 110 -11.73 30.85 16.66
N SER A 111 -12.88 30.87 15.98
CA SER A 111 -14.17 30.44 16.53
C SER A 111 -14.51 29.00 16.14
N LEU A 112 -13.80 28.42 15.17
CA LEU A 112 -14.01 27.06 14.67
C LEU A 112 -12.85 26.17 15.08
N GLN A 113 -13.14 25.04 15.71
CA GLN A 113 -12.17 24.00 16.02
C GLN A 113 -12.58 22.70 15.34
N PHE A 114 -11.60 21.97 14.81
CA PHE A 114 -11.80 20.69 14.15
C PHE A 114 -10.97 19.62 14.86
N GLU A 115 -11.62 18.52 15.21
CA GLU A 115 -10.99 17.34 15.76
C GLU A 115 -10.96 16.25 14.69
N GLU A 116 -9.76 15.97 14.18
CA GLU A 116 -9.54 15.14 13.00
C GLU A 116 -9.96 13.67 13.22
N LEU A 117 -9.66 13.11 14.40
CA LEU A 117 -9.91 11.70 14.73
C LEU A 117 -11.39 11.35 14.79
N GLU A 118 -12.19 12.21 15.44
CA GLU A 118 -13.63 12.00 15.58
C GLU A 118 -14.43 12.71 14.47
N HIS A 119 -13.74 13.42 13.57
CA HIS A 119 -14.31 14.27 12.53
C HIS A 119 -15.35 15.27 13.08
N ILE A 120 -15.06 15.84 14.26
CA ILE A 120 -15.98 16.73 14.98
C ILE A 120 -15.58 18.18 14.74
N TYR A 121 -16.56 18.99 14.33
CA TYR A 121 -16.43 20.44 14.29
C TYR A 121 -17.11 21.05 15.52
N THR A 122 -16.45 22.02 16.15
CA THR A 122 -17.03 22.84 17.22
C THR A 122 -16.92 24.31 16.88
N TRP A 123 -18.03 25.04 17.00
CA TRP A 123 -18.11 26.49 16.82
C TRP A 123 -18.36 27.15 18.17
N GLU A 124 -17.44 27.99 18.63
CA GLU A 124 -17.48 28.65 19.95
C GLU A 124 -17.72 27.66 21.11
N GLY A 125 -17.12 26.46 21.02
CA GLY A 125 -17.27 25.38 22.00
C GLY A 125 -18.57 24.57 21.87
N ARG A 126 -19.47 24.91 20.94
CA ARG A 126 -20.68 24.13 20.63
C ARG A 126 -20.39 23.17 19.48
N ARG A 127 -20.71 21.88 19.65
CA ARG A 127 -20.65 20.90 18.56
C ARG A 127 -21.57 21.32 17.40
N VAL A 128 -21.01 21.34 16.19
CA VAL A 128 -21.73 21.60 14.94
C VAL A 128 -22.65 20.42 14.64
N SER A 129 -23.84 20.71 14.12
CA SER A 129 -24.90 19.70 13.95
C SER A 129 -24.58 18.63 12.89
N VAL A 130 -23.97 19.03 11.77
CA VAL A 130 -23.69 18.14 10.64
C VAL A 130 -22.51 18.69 9.84
N SER A 131 -21.68 17.82 9.26
CA SER A 131 -20.67 18.25 8.30
C SER A 131 -21.27 18.36 6.89
N VAL A 132 -20.66 19.13 5.98
CA VAL A 132 -21.04 19.20 4.54
C VAL A 132 -21.12 17.80 3.94
N THR A 133 -20.14 17.04 4.34
CA THR A 133 -19.85 15.67 4.02
C THR A 133 -21.01 14.75 4.48
N SER A 134 -21.38 14.76 5.76
CA SER A 134 -22.55 14.02 6.29
C SER A 134 -23.89 14.51 5.73
N LEU A 135 -24.01 15.80 5.38
CA LEU A 135 -25.20 16.37 4.75
C LEU A 135 -25.43 15.76 3.36
N ILE A 136 -24.38 15.61 2.55
CA ILE A 136 -24.49 14.97 1.23
C ILE A 136 -24.88 13.50 1.39
N HIS A 137 -24.30 12.79 2.36
CA HIS A 137 -24.64 11.38 2.60
C HIS A 137 -26.14 11.15 2.87
N GLY A 138 -26.75 12.05 3.65
CA GLY A 138 -28.18 11.98 3.93
C GLY A 138 -29.07 12.17 2.69
N LEU A 139 -28.49 12.62 1.58
CA LEU A 139 -29.17 12.85 0.30
C LEU A 139 -28.87 11.76 -0.75
N THR A 140 -28.04 10.77 -0.47
CA THR A 140 -27.61 9.75 -1.45
C THR A 140 -28.17 8.37 -1.12
N HIS A 141 -28.27 7.50 -2.13
CA HIS A 141 -28.59 6.09 -1.88
C HIS A 141 -27.37 5.37 -1.27
N GLN A 142 -27.55 4.78 -0.09
CA GLN A 142 -26.47 4.06 0.59
C GLN A 142 -26.11 2.75 -0.10
N PHE A 143 -24.83 2.40 -0.09
CA PHE A 143 -24.35 1.11 -0.58
C PHE A 143 -24.81 -0.03 0.35
N ASN A 144 -25.46 -1.04 -0.23
CA ASN A 144 -25.77 -2.28 0.47
C ASN A 144 -24.92 -3.42 -0.13
N SER A 145 -23.91 -3.86 0.63
CA SER A 145 -22.97 -4.90 0.19
C SER A 145 -23.65 -6.24 -0.12
N ALA A 146 -24.70 -6.60 0.62
CA ALA A 146 -25.42 -7.85 0.40
C ALA A 146 -26.26 -7.82 -0.90
N ASP A 147 -26.96 -6.73 -1.17
CA ASP A 147 -27.73 -6.56 -2.41
C ASP A 147 -26.80 -6.45 -3.63
N ALA A 148 -25.67 -5.76 -3.47
CA ALA A 148 -24.65 -5.61 -4.48
C ALA A 148 -24.01 -6.96 -4.85
N LEU A 149 -23.62 -7.76 -3.85
CA LEU A 149 -23.09 -9.11 -4.02
C LEU A 149 -24.10 -10.02 -4.73
N ARG A 150 -25.38 -9.97 -4.31
CA ARG A 150 -26.45 -10.73 -4.94
C ARG A 150 -26.65 -10.34 -6.40
N ALA A 151 -26.65 -9.04 -6.71
CA ALA A 151 -26.77 -8.55 -8.07
C ALA A 151 -25.58 -8.97 -8.94
N MET A 152 -24.36 -8.91 -8.39
CA MET A 152 -23.14 -9.33 -9.06
C MET A 152 -23.15 -10.82 -9.43
N ARG A 153 -23.48 -11.72 -8.47
CA ARG A 153 -23.51 -13.17 -8.71
C ARG A 153 -24.61 -13.61 -9.69
N ASN A 154 -25.72 -12.88 -9.72
CA ASN A 154 -26.82 -13.13 -10.66
C ASN A 154 -26.62 -12.45 -12.02
N GLY A 155 -25.55 -11.67 -12.18
CA GLY A 155 -25.23 -10.97 -13.41
C GLY A 155 -24.74 -11.92 -14.51
N ARG A 156 -24.96 -11.54 -15.77
CA ARG A 156 -24.53 -12.32 -16.96
C ARG A 156 -23.01 -12.49 -17.06
N ASN A 157 -22.26 -11.61 -16.40
CA ASN A 157 -20.79 -11.61 -16.40
C ASN A 157 -20.20 -12.45 -15.25
N TRP A 158 -21.00 -13.18 -14.48
CA TRP A 158 -20.51 -14.07 -13.43
C TRP A 158 -20.20 -15.48 -13.98
N PRO A 159 -19.04 -16.10 -13.67
CA PRO A 159 -17.99 -15.62 -12.77
C PRO A 159 -17.07 -14.57 -13.43
N ARG A 160 -16.52 -13.64 -12.64
CA ARG A 160 -15.55 -12.64 -13.10
C ARG A 160 -14.13 -13.03 -12.67
N GLU A 161 -13.13 -12.63 -13.45
CA GLU A 161 -11.74 -13.03 -13.21
C GLU A 161 -11.21 -12.56 -11.86
N GLU A 162 -11.63 -11.36 -11.42
CA GLU A 162 -11.15 -10.75 -10.19
C GLU A 162 -11.67 -11.53 -8.98
N TYR A 163 -12.80 -12.21 -9.10
CA TYR A 163 -13.46 -12.96 -8.02
C TYR A 163 -13.20 -14.45 -8.04
N THR A 164 -12.16 -14.89 -8.74
CA THR A 164 -11.79 -16.30 -8.79
C THR A 164 -10.91 -16.74 -7.63
N VAL A 165 -11.04 -18.01 -7.23
CA VAL A 165 -10.15 -18.61 -6.22
C VAL A 165 -8.72 -18.77 -6.77
N ALA A 166 -7.71 -18.65 -5.90
CA ALA A 166 -6.31 -18.69 -6.34
C ALA A 166 -5.91 -19.99 -7.06
N ASN A 167 -6.60 -21.11 -6.77
CA ASN A 167 -6.36 -22.44 -7.31
C ASN A 167 -7.42 -22.89 -8.34
N VAL A 168 -7.93 -21.97 -9.17
CA VAL A 168 -8.96 -22.25 -10.21
C VAL A 168 -8.69 -23.51 -11.02
N VAL A 169 -7.45 -23.73 -11.48
CA VAL A 169 -7.08 -24.90 -12.30
C VAL A 169 -7.26 -26.21 -11.55
N GLU A 170 -6.85 -26.25 -10.28
CA GLU A 170 -6.96 -27.44 -9.43
C GLU A 170 -8.42 -27.74 -9.10
N VAL A 171 -9.20 -26.71 -8.75
CA VAL A 171 -10.64 -26.83 -8.47
C VAL A 171 -11.38 -27.30 -9.72
N LEU A 172 -11.07 -26.73 -10.88
CA LEU A 172 -11.65 -27.20 -12.14
C LEU A 172 -11.27 -28.65 -12.43
N ASN A 173 -10.02 -29.06 -12.22
CA ASN A 173 -9.61 -30.45 -12.43
C ASN A 173 -10.37 -31.46 -11.54
N GLN A 174 -10.78 -31.06 -10.35
CA GLN A 174 -11.56 -31.89 -9.42
C GLN A 174 -13.06 -31.93 -9.77
N HIS A 175 -13.60 -30.85 -10.32
CA HIS A 175 -15.04 -30.67 -10.53
C HIS A 175 -15.49 -30.74 -12.00
N LEU A 176 -14.57 -30.77 -12.96
CA LEU A 176 -14.87 -30.89 -14.39
C LEU A 176 -15.38 -32.31 -14.71
N PRO A 177 -16.64 -32.48 -15.15
CA PRO A 177 -17.10 -33.76 -15.64
C PRO A 177 -16.37 -34.13 -16.94
N ASN A 178 -16.02 -35.40 -17.12
CA ASN A 178 -15.50 -35.94 -18.38
C ASN A 178 -16.64 -36.03 -19.40
N SER A 179 -16.91 -34.93 -20.09
CA SER A 179 -18.00 -34.78 -21.06
C SER A 179 -17.54 -33.97 -22.28
N PRO A 180 -18.08 -34.23 -23.49
CA PRO A 180 -17.82 -33.38 -24.65
C PRO A 180 -18.16 -31.90 -24.43
N LEU A 181 -19.09 -31.62 -23.49
CA LEU A 181 -19.53 -30.26 -23.15
C LEU A 181 -18.45 -29.40 -22.49
N THR A 182 -17.47 -30.01 -21.83
CA THR A 182 -16.41 -29.34 -21.06
C THR A 182 -15.07 -29.38 -21.77
N LEU A 183 -15.00 -29.85 -23.02
CA LEU A 183 -13.76 -30.06 -23.76
C LEU A 183 -12.94 -28.76 -23.94
N ILE A 184 -13.63 -27.65 -24.21
CA ILE A 184 -13.02 -26.32 -24.33
C ILE A 184 -12.39 -25.90 -23.00
N LEU A 185 -13.14 -26.04 -21.89
CA LEU A 185 -12.64 -25.77 -20.55
C LEU A 185 -11.45 -26.67 -20.20
N ARG A 186 -11.48 -27.94 -20.61
CA ARG A 186 -10.38 -28.87 -20.38
C ARG A 186 -9.11 -28.46 -21.11
N HIS A 187 -9.23 -28.02 -22.38
CA HIS A 187 -8.08 -27.50 -23.13
C HIS A 187 -7.49 -26.22 -22.51
N LEU A 188 -8.33 -25.32 -21.98
CA LEU A 188 -7.88 -24.12 -21.30
C LEU A 188 -7.19 -24.41 -19.96
N VAL A 189 -7.67 -25.45 -19.24
CA VAL A 189 -7.11 -25.90 -17.96
C VAL A 189 -5.79 -26.65 -18.15
N ASP A 190 -5.67 -27.43 -19.22
CA ASP A 190 -4.47 -28.22 -19.54
C ASP A 190 -3.38 -27.41 -20.31
N ALA A 191 -3.63 -26.13 -20.60
CA ALA A 191 -2.69 -25.25 -21.29
C ALA A 191 -1.47 -24.90 -20.42
N GLU A 192 -0.29 -24.78 -21.04
CA GLU A 192 0.96 -24.39 -20.34
C GLU A 192 0.89 -23.01 -19.68
N VAL A 193 0.05 -22.11 -20.22
CA VAL A 193 -0.24 -20.79 -19.65
C VAL A 193 -1.74 -20.70 -19.37
N THR A 194 -2.09 -20.58 -18.09
CA THR A 194 -3.47 -20.44 -17.65
C THR A 194 -4.01 -19.04 -17.95
N ASP A 195 -5.04 -18.97 -18.78
CA ASP A 195 -5.80 -17.74 -19.04
C ASP A 195 -7.13 -17.77 -18.25
N ILE A 196 -7.15 -17.11 -17.09
CA ILE A 196 -8.32 -17.07 -16.20
C ILE A 196 -9.50 -16.34 -16.86
N ALA A 197 -9.24 -15.31 -17.67
CA ALA A 197 -10.27 -14.56 -18.38
C ALA A 197 -10.98 -15.48 -19.39
N ALA A 198 -10.21 -16.23 -20.17
CA ALA A 198 -10.73 -17.22 -21.12
C ALA A 198 -11.47 -18.35 -20.42
N ILE A 199 -10.98 -18.84 -19.26
CA ILE A 199 -11.66 -19.83 -18.44
C ILE A 199 -13.02 -19.29 -17.95
N CYS A 200 -13.05 -18.09 -17.37
CA CYS A 200 -14.31 -17.48 -16.90
C CYS A 200 -15.29 -17.29 -18.06
N GLN A 201 -14.82 -16.84 -19.23
CA GLN A 201 -15.65 -16.71 -20.43
C GLN A 201 -16.23 -18.06 -20.86
N ALA A 202 -15.42 -19.12 -20.92
CA ALA A 202 -15.87 -20.45 -21.28
C ALA A 202 -16.89 -21.02 -20.26
N ILE A 203 -16.73 -20.72 -18.96
CA ILE A 203 -17.72 -21.07 -17.93
C ILE A 203 -19.01 -20.29 -18.13
N ARG A 204 -18.96 -18.98 -18.41
CA ARG A 204 -20.16 -18.16 -18.70
C ARG A 204 -20.95 -18.73 -19.87
N ASP A 205 -20.26 -19.04 -20.97
CA ASP A 205 -20.88 -19.59 -22.18
C ASP A 205 -21.46 -21.00 -21.92
N LEU A 206 -20.76 -21.82 -21.14
CA LEU A 206 -21.24 -23.15 -20.75
C LEU A 206 -22.47 -23.08 -19.84
N VAL A 207 -22.46 -22.22 -18.81
CA VAL A 207 -23.60 -22.06 -17.88
C VAL A 207 -24.82 -21.47 -18.61
N TRP A 208 -24.59 -20.53 -19.53
CA TRP A 208 -25.66 -19.96 -20.35
C TRP A 208 -26.35 -20.99 -21.25
N THR A 209 -25.55 -21.87 -21.88
CA THR A 209 -26.07 -22.93 -22.75
C THR A 209 -26.59 -24.14 -21.97
N HIS A 210 -26.03 -24.40 -20.79
CA HIS A 210 -26.34 -25.55 -19.95
C HIS A 210 -26.42 -25.13 -18.46
N PRO A 211 -27.59 -24.66 -17.98
CA PRO A 211 -27.75 -24.18 -16.60
C PRO A 211 -27.40 -25.19 -15.49
N GLY A 212 -27.42 -26.49 -15.81
CA GLY A 212 -26.97 -27.57 -14.91
C GLY A 212 -25.49 -27.51 -14.55
N CYS A 213 -24.68 -26.74 -15.28
CA CYS A 213 -23.26 -26.51 -14.99
C CYS A 213 -22.99 -25.29 -14.09
N SER A 214 -24.01 -24.64 -13.54
CA SER A 214 -23.89 -23.47 -12.64
C SER A 214 -23.01 -23.71 -11.40
N HIS A 215 -22.87 -24.97 -10.97
CA HIS A 215 -21.93 -25.33 -9.91
C HIS A 215 -20.48 -24.97 -10.26
N LEU A 216 -20.06 -25.06 -11.54
CA LEU A 216 -18.71 -24.70 -11.98
C LEU A 216 -18.40 -23.22 -11.73
N ALA A 217 -19.36 -22.33 -11.99
CA ALA A 217 -19.24 -20.91 -11.66
C ALA A 217 -19.14 -20.66 -10.15
N SER A 218 -19.75 -21.53 -9.33
CA SER A 218 -19.71 -21.40 -7.87
C SER A 218 -18.37 -21.87 -7.29
N VAL A 219 -17.80 -22.98 -7.79
CA VAL A 219 -16.54 -23.53 -7.25
C VAL A 219 -15.30 -22.73 -7.67
N VAL A 220 -15.30 -22.13 -8.85
CA VAL A 220 -14.17 -21.29 -9.31
C VAL A 220 -14.17 -19.89 -8.71
N SER A 221 -15.26 -19.49 -8.04
CA SER A 221 -15.41 -18.15 -7.49
C SER A 221 -15.22 -18.15 -5.98
N MET A 222 -14.76 -17.03 -5.45
CA MET A 222 -14.70 -16.76 -4.02
C MET A 222 -16.08 -16.89 -3.35
N THR A 223 -16.06 -17.24 -2.07
CA THR A 223 -17.23 -17.24 -1.19
C THR A 223 -17.73 -15.82 -0.93
N ASP A 224 -18.96 -15.69 -0.43
CA ASP A 224 -19.54 -14.38 -0.11
C ASP A 224 -18.70 -13.63 0.94
N ASP A 225 -18.25 -14.32 1.99
CA ASP A 225 -17.41 -13.74 3.04
C ASP A 225 -16.03 -13.29 2.50
N GLU A 226 -15.38 -14.08 1.63
CA GLU A 226 -14.10 -13.71 1.02
C GLU A 226 -14.21 -12.46 0.12
N ILE A 227 -15.34 -12.33 -0.59
CA ILE A 227 -15.62 -11.15 -1.42
C ILE A 227 -15.85 -9.92 -0.54
N LEU A 228 -16.63 -10.04 0.52
CA LEU A 228 -16.87 -8.96 1.49
C LEU A 228 -15.57 -8.53 2.19
N ASP A 229 -14.76 -9.48 2.64
CA ASP A 229 -13.45 -9.21 3.25
C ASP A 229 -12.48 -8.54 2.25
N ARG A 230 -12.55 -8.93 0.98
CA ARG A 230 -11.76 -8.28 -0.08
C ARG A 230 -12.22 -6.85 -0.30
N TRP A 231 -13.51 -6.62 -0.42
CA TRP A 231 -14.10 -5.29 -0.54
C TRP A 231 -13.70 -4.41 0.65
N GLU A 232 -13.75 -4.93 1.87
CA GLU A 232 -13.34 -4.23 3.08
C GLU A 232 -11.83 -3.91 3.10
N ARG A 233 -10.97 -4.83 2.67
CA ARG A 233 -9.52 -4.58 2.55
C ARG A 233 -9.18 -3.55 1.48
N ASN A 234 -9.84 -3.63 0.31
CA ASN A 234 -9.70 -2.65 -0.76
C ASN A 234 -10.12 -1.26 -0.27
N ARG A 235 -11.27 -1.18 0.42
CA ARG A 235 -11.79 0.03 1.05
C ARG A 235 -10.78 0.68 1.99
N ARG A 236 -10.20 -0.09 2.91
CA ARG A 236 -9.18 0.41 3.86
C ARG A 236 -7.92 0.90 3.15
N THR A 237 -7.46 0.16 2.15
CA THR A 237 -6.24 0.49 1.40
C THR A 237 -6.42 1.77 0.59
N ALA A 238 -7.56 1.91 -0.12
CA ALA A 238 -7.90 3.11 -0.89
C ALA A 238 -7.97 4.34 0.02
N ALA A 239 -8.62 4.23 1.18
CA ALA A 239 -8.71 5.32 2.17
C ALA A 239 -7.35 5.76 2.70
N ALA A 240 -6.48 4.80 3.07
CA ALA A 240 -5.13 5.08 3.53
C ALA A 240 -4.30 5.83 2.48
N GLN A 241 -4.38 5.37 1.22
CA GLN A 241 -3.66 5.98 0.10
C GLN A 241 -4.20 7.38 -0.25
N GLY A 242 -5.52 7.59 -0.16
CA GLY A 242 -6.13 8.91 -0.32
C GLY A 242 -5.68 9.89 0.77
N THR A 243 -5.71 9.46 2.04
CA THR A 243 -5.24 10.27 3.18
C THR A 243 -3.79 10.69 3.01
N TRP A 244 -2.93 9.75 2.65
CA TRP A 244 -1.53 10.01 2.37
C TRP A 244 -1.31 11.00 1.22
N MET A 245 -2.12 10.89 0.16
CA MET A 245 -2.09 11.82 -0.97
C MET A 245 -2.45 13.25 -0.54
N HIS A 246 -3.52 13.43 0.25
CA HIS A 246 -3.91 14.74 0.80
C HIS A 246 -2.75 15.35 1.61
N ALA A 247 -2.21 14.60 2.57
CA ALA A 247 -1.10 15.07 3.41
C ALA A 247 0.14 15.48 2.58
N CYS A 248 0.44 14.73 1.51
CA CYS A 248 1.54 15.09 0.61
C CYS A 248 1.28 16.38 -0.17
N CYS A 249 0.06 16.55 -0.70
CA CYS A 249 -0.36 17.77 -1.39
C CYS A 249 -0.29 18.98 -0.45
N GLU A 250 -0.87 18.86 0.75
CA GLU A 250 -0.88 19.90 1.78
C GLU A 250 0.55 20.28 2.20
N CYS A 251 1.42 19.31 2.47
CA CYS A 251 2.80 19.55 2.86
C CYS A 251 3.57 20.31 1.78
N LEU A 252 3.41 19.94 0.51
CA LEU A 252 4.03 20.66 -0.61
C LEU A 252 3.53 22.11 -0.69
N LEU A 253 2.23 22.33 -0.53
CA LEU A 253 1.62 23.65 -0.62
C LEU A 253 1.94 24.55 0.59
N ASN A 254 2.26 23.97 1.74
CA ASN A 254 2.73 24.69 2.93
C ASN A 254 4.26 24.87 2.98
N GLY A 255 4.95 24.58 1.88
CA GLY A 255 6.39 24.81 1.74
C GLY A 255 7.27 23.69 2.33
N GLY A 256 6.70 22.52 2.63
CA GLY A 256 7.43 21.31 2.98
C GLY A 256 8.01 20.56 1.77
N MET A 257 8.45 19.32 2.01
CA MET A 257 9.05 18.42 1.04
C MET A 257 8.40 17.04 1.10
N VAL A 258 8.20 16.42 -0.07
CA VAL A 258 7.67 15.07 -0.19
C VAL A 258 8.46 14.31 -1.26
N CYS A 259 8.47 12.98 -1.19
CA CYS A 259 9.09 12.15 -2.21
C CYS A 259 8.28 12.20 -3.53
N LEU A 260 8.83 12.81 -4.59
CA LEU A 260 8.19 12.87 -5.92
C LEU A 260 8.18 11.53 -6.70
N ALA A 261 8.59 10.43 -6.08
CA ALA A 261 8.67 9.14 -6.77
C ALA A 261 7.28 8.56 -7.11
N SER A 262 6.23 8.97 -6.40
CA SER A 262 4.85 8.49 -6.63
C SER A 262 4.21 9.10 -7.87
N GLU A 263 3.27 8.37 -8.46
CA GLU A 263 2.51 8.81 -9.63
C GLU A 263 1.60 9.98 -9.28
N GLU A 264 0.99 9.94 -8.09
CA GLU A 264 0.16 11.00 -7.51
C GLU A 264 0.94 12.33 -7.48
N MET A 265 2.16 12.33 -6.94
CA MET A 265 2.97 13.55 -6.84
C MET A 265 3.47 14.01 -8.21
N CYS A 266 3.81 13.08 -9.12
CA CYS A 266 4.13 13.44 -10.51
C CYS A 266 2.96 14.16 -11.19
N MET A 267 1.72 13.66 -11.05
CA MET A 267 0.52 14.31 -11.56
C MET A 267 0.27 15.66 -10.86
N PHE A 268 0.43 15.71 -9.54
CA PHE A 268 0.24 16.94 -8.76
C PHE A 268 1.18 18.06 -9.22
N THR A 269 2.46 17.77 -9.53
CA THR A 269 3.37 18.80 -10.08
C THR A 269 2.85 19.41 -11.39
N LYS A 270 2.09 18.67 -12.19
CA LYS A 270 1.47 19.19 -13.42
C LYS A 270 0.27 20.08 -13.13
N VAL A 271 -0.53 19.74 -12.12
CA VAL A 271 -1.62 20.58 -11.62
C VAL A 271 -1.04 21.93 -11.19
N ILE A 272 0.04 21.92 -10.39
CA ILE A 272 0.73 23.13 -9.94
C ILE A 272 1.23 23.98 -11.11
N ARG A 273 1.85 23.36 -12.13
CA ARG A 273 2.28 24.08 -13.34
C ARG A 273 1.11 24.68 -14.12
N GLY A 274 -0.03 23.99 -14.17
CA GLY A 274 -1.25 24.51 -14.79
C GLY A 274 -1.78 25.75 -14.06
N LEU A 275 -1.90 25.66 -12.73
CA LEU A 275 -2.28 26.79 -11.88
C LEU A 275 -1.34 27.99 -12.05
N GLN A 276 -0.03 27.74 -12.09
CA GLN A 276 0.99 28.75 -12.36
C GLN A 276 0.78 29.44 -13.71
N ALA A 277 0.57 28.67 -14.78
CA ALA A 277 0.37 29.20 -16.13
C ALA A 277 -0.89 30.09 -16.25
N GLU A 278 -1.89 29.83 -15.42
CA GLU A 278 -3.14 30.59 -15.35
C GLU A 278 -3.11 31.77 -14.35
N GLY A 279 -2.01 31.92 -13.61
CA GLY A 279 -1.80 32.99 -12.63
C GLY A 279 -2.46 32.78 -11.27
N TRP A 280 -2.82 31.54 -10.93
CA TRP A 280 -3.35 31.21 -9.61
C TRP A 280 -2.24 31.10 -8.56
N MET A 281 -2.50 31.61 -7.37
CA MET A 281 -1.66 31.43 -6.18
C MET A 281 -2.44 30.69 -5.10
N ILE A 282 -1.82 29.77 -4.37
CA ILE A 282 -2.49 29.08 -3.27
C ILE A 282 -2.72 30.07 -2.12
N PHE A 283 -3.96 30.09 -1.62
CA PHE A 283 -4.43 30.97 -0.55
C PHE A 283 -4.56 30.20 0.77
N ARG A 284 -5.25 29.05 0.78
CA ARG A 284 -5.44 28.21 1.98
C ARG A 284 -5.46 26.73 1.59
N THR A 285 -5.12 25.87 2.54
CA THR A 285 -5.26 24.41 2.49
C THR A 285 -6.00 23.91 3.71
N GLU A 286 -6.69 22.76 3.61
CA GLU A 286 -7.48 22.14 4.69
C GLU A 286 -8.32 23.17 5.49
N TRP A 287 -8.94 24.09 4.74
CA TRP A 287 -9.57 25.26 5.35
C TRP A 287 -10.95 24.90 5.91
N CYS A 288 -11.03 24.83 7.24
CA CYS A 288 -12.28 24.63 7.95
C CYS A 288 -13.21 25.84 7.80
N VAL A 289 -14.43 25.60 7.30
CA VAL A 289 -15.47 26.61 7.10
C VAL A 289 -16.76 26.23 7.82
N TYR A 290 -17.54 27.23 8.25
CA TYR A 290 -18.80 27.05 8.97
C TYR A 290 -19.88 28.06 8.55
N CYS A 291 -21.09 27.56 8.31
CA CYS A 291 -22.29 28.38 8.11
C CYS A 291 -23.25 28.28 9.31
N GLU A 292 -23.43 29.40 10.00
CA GLU A 292 -24.09 29.46 11.31
C GLU A 292 -25.61 29.26 11.27
N ALA A 293 -26.29 29.77 10.23
CA ALA A 293 -27.74 29.63 10.13
C ALA A 293 -28.16 28.19 9.80
N GLU A 294 -27.39 27.50 8.95
CA GLU A 294 -27.63 26.13 8.52
C GLU A 294 -26.99 25.10 9.47
N ASP A 295 -26.06 25.54 10.32
CA ASP A 295 -25.29 24.75 11.28
C ASP A 295 -24.50 23.60 10.63
N VAL A 296 -23.81 23.93 9.52
CA VAL A 296 -23.01 23.00 8.71
C VAL A 296 -21.55 23.45 8.66
N ALA A 297 -20.62 22.53 8.87
CA ALA A 297 -19.17 22.78 8.76
C ALA A 297 -18.49 21.82 7.77
N GLY A 298 -17.31 22.17 7.26
CA GLY A 298 -16.48 21.24 6.49
C GLY A 298 -15.05 21.75 6.29
N SER A 299 -14.18 20.89 5.76
CA SER A 299 -12.79 21.24 5.39
C SER A 299 -12.67 21.34 3.87
N ILE A 300 -12.10 22.43 3.38
CA ILE A 300 -11.80 22.64 1.95
C ILE A 300 -10.34 22.29 1.70
N ASP A 301 -10.10 21.28 0.87
CA ASP A 301 -8.77 20.80 0.45
C ASP A 301 -7.80 21.95 0.10
N ALA A 302 -8.12 22.77 -0.92
CA ALA A 302 -7.44 24.03 -1.15
C ALA A 302 -8.30 25.12 -1.78
N VAL A 303 -7.89 26.35 -1.50
CA VAL A 303 -8.38 27.55 -2.17
C VAL A 303 -7.19 28.26 -2.81
N ALA A 304 -7.32 28.60 -4.08
CA ALA A 304 -6.39 29.45 -4.81
C ALA A 304 -7.01 30.82 -5.08
N VAL A 305 -6.18 31.85 -5.17
CA VAL A 305 -6.55 33.24 -5.42
C VAL A 305 -5.81 33.78 -6.63
N ARG A 306 -6.51 34.55 -7.45
CA ARG A 306 -5.95 35.35 -8.53
C ARG A 306 -6.62 36.71 -8.48
N GLN A 307 -5.86 37.73 -8.06
CA GLN A 307 -6.40 39.07 -7.79
C GLN A 307 -7.50 39.01 -6.70
N ASN A 308 -8.77 39.16 -7.08
CA ASN A 308 -9.94 39.05 -6.19
C ASN A 308 -10.88 37.89 -6.56
N GLU A 309 -10.42 37.00 -7.44
CA GLU A 309 -11.13 35.78 -7.82
C GLU A 309 -10.57 34.59 -7.04
N TYR A 310 -11.45 33.68 -6.63
CA TYR A 310 -11.05 32.49 -5.89
C TYR A 310 -11.47 31.22 -6.63
N CYS A 311 -10.59 30.23 -6.61
CA CYS A 311 -10.79 28.90 -7.16
C CYS A 311 -10.73 27.87 -6.04
N ILE A 312 -11.75 27.05 -5.88
CA ILE A 312 -11.69 25.89 -4.98
C ILE A 312 -11.15 24.70 -5.75
N LEU A 313 -10.16 24.05 -5.17
CA LEU A 313 -9.55 22.83 -5.65
C LEU A 313 -9.88 21.72 -4.64
N ASP A 314 -10.49 20.66 -5.12
CA ASP A 314 -10.84 19.47 -4.33
C ASP A 314 -10.14 18.28 -4.99
N TRP A 315 -9.16 17.70 -4.33
CA TRP A 315 -8.36 16.62 -4.89
C TRP A 315 -8.91 15.27 -4.45
N LYS A 316 -8.92 14.30 -5.37
CA LYS A 316 -9.49 12.96 -5.15
C LYS A 316 -8.56 11.87 -5.63
N ARG A 317 -8.65 10.70 -4.99
CA ARG A 317 -7.94 9.48 -5.40
C ARG A 317 -8.92 8.40 -5.83
N THR A 318 -9.91 8.77 -6.63
CA THR A 318 -10.95 7.86 -7.12
C THR A 318 -10.53 7.14 -8.40
N LYS A 319 -10.62 5.81 -8.40
CA LYS A 319 -10.37 4.98 -9.58
C LYS A 319 -11.37 5.33 -10.70
N ALA A 320 -10.91 5.35 -11.97
CA ALA A 320 -11.73 5.58 -13.16
C ALA A 320 -12.76 6.74 -13.11
N LEU A 321 -12.49 7.84 -12.38
CA LEU A 321 -13.48 8.90 -12.11
C LEU A 321 -14.23 9.44 -13.34
N ALA A 322 -13.59 9.48 -14.51
CA ALA A 322 -14.21 9.94 -15.76
C ALA A 322 -15.46 9.13 -16.17
N SER A 323 -15.55 7.85 -15.81
CA SER A 323 -16.73 7.01 -16.07
C SER A 323 -17.81 7.14 -15.00
N LYS A 324 -17.50 7.74 -13.84
CA LYS A 324 -18.41 7.85 -12.68
C LYS A 324 -19.33 9.08 -12.70
N ASP A 325 -19.51 9.70 -13.88
CA ASP A 325 -20.52 10.74 -14.15
C ASP A 325 -21.93 10.15 -14.39
N ALA A 326 -22.00 8.88 -14.79
CA ALA A 326 -23.26 8.21 -15.08
C ALA A 326 -23.96 7.73 -13.80
N ALA A 327 -25.17 8.24 -13.54
CA ALA A 327 -26.00 7.82 -12.40
C ALA A 327 -26.96 6.64 -12.71
N TYR A 328 -26.98 6.15 -13.97
CA TYR A 328 -27.86 5.06 -14.42
C TYR A 328 -29.35 5.26 -14.06
N GLY A 329 -29.82 6.50 -14.11
CA GLY A 329 -31.20 6.88 -13.79
C GLY A 329 -31.51 7.06 -12.30
N ARG A 330 -30.53 6.90 -11.41
CA ARG A 330 -30.65 7.24 -9.98
C ARG A 330 -30.53 8.75 -9.77
N MET A 331 -31.34 9.28 -8.87
CA MET A 331 -31.37 10.69 -8.50
C MET A 331 -31.24 10.80 -6.99
N MET A 332 -30.62 11.87 -6.50
CA MET A 332 -30.46 12.10 -5.06
C MET A 332 -31.83 12.23 -4.37
N HIS A 333 -31.87 12.08 -3.06
CA HIS A 333 -33.06 12.32 -2.26
C HIS A 333 -33.40 13.81 -2.19
N PHE A 334 -34.66 14.09 -1.84
CA PHE A 334 -35.14 15.45 -1.59
C PHE A 334 -34.25 16.14 -0.53
N PRO A 335 -33.84 17.42 -0.72
CA PRO A 335 -34.34 18.38 -1.72
C PRO A 335 -33.57 18.41 -3.06
N MET A 336 -32.67 17.45 -3.31
CA MET A 336 -31.81 17.40 -4.50
C MET A 336 -32.26 16.36 -5.54
N ASN A 337 -33.55 16.06 -5.59
CA ASN A 337 -34.14 15.00 -6.44
C ASN A 337 -34.10 15.25 -7.96
N ASP A 338 -33.56 16.39 -8.38
CA ASP A 338 -33.26 16.73 -9.77
C ASP A 338 -31.73 16.72 -10.05
N VAL A 339 -30.92 16.18 -9.13
CA VAL A 339 -29.49 15.95 -9.27
C VAL A 339 -29.22 14.45 -9.41
N PRO A 340 -28.42 14.02 -10.41
CA PRO A 340 -28.06 12.62 -10.55
C PRO A 340 -27.29 12.09 -9.34
N ASP A 341 -27.59 10.86 -8.93
CA ASP A 341 -26.91 10.19 -7.82
C ASP A 341 -25.71 9.39 -8.35
N SER A 342 -24.57 10.07 -8.52
CA SER A 342 -23.29 9.46 -8.90
C SER A 342 -22.11 10.16 -8.23
N VAL A 343 -20.96 9.48 -8.19
CA VAL A 343 -19.74 9.95 -7.51
C VAL A 343 -19.37 11.37 -7.89
N LEU A 344 -19.27 11.62 -9.20
CA LEU A 344 -18.80 12.90 -9.69
C LEU A 344 -19.81 14.01 -9.38
N TRP A 345 -21.10 13.69 -9.31
CA TRP A 345 -22.13 14.63 -8.88
C TRP A 345 -22.07 14.93 -7.39
N HIS A 346 -21.72 13.96 -6.54
CA HIS A 346 -21.49 14.20 -5.11
C HIS A 346 -20.35 15.20 -4.89
N TYR A 347 -19.23 15.02 -5.59
CA TYR A 347 -18.10 15.96 -5.54
C TYR A 347 -18.49 17.35 -6.06
N ARG A 348 -19.26 17.43 -7.15
CA ARG A 348 -19.79 18.72 -7.66
C ARG A 348 -20.65 19.43 -6.62
N VAL A 349 -21.52 18.71 -5.91
CA VAL A 349 -22.36 19.27 -4.84
C VAL A 349 -21.49 19.74 -3.68
N GLN A 350 -20.50 18.94 -3.24
CA GLN A 350 -19.56 19.28 -2.18
C GLN A 350 -18.86 20.62 -2.42
N VAL A 351 -18.17 20.76 -3.56
CA VAL A 351 -17.43 22.01 -3.85
C VAL A 351 -18.35 23.22 -4.03
N ASN A 352 -19.58 23.02 -4.52
CA ASN A 352 -20.56 24.09 -4.62
C ASN A 352 -21.12 24.51 -3.26
N ILE A 353 -21.26 23.59 -2.30
CA ILE A 353 -21.59 23.92 -0.90
C ILE A 353 -20.49 24.78 -0.30
N TYR A 354 -19.22 24.40 -0.46
CA TYR A 354 -18.09 25.19 0.02
C TYR A 354 -18.05 26.59 -0.58
N ALA A 355 -18.26 26.71 -1.90
CA ALA A 355 -18.35 28.03 -2.54
C ALA A 355 -19.49 28.89 -2.00
N TRP A 356 -20.64 28.27 -1.71
CA TRP A 356 -21.78 28.98 -1.11
C TRP A 356 -21.46 29.49 0.29
N ILE A 357 -20.84 28.67 1.14
CA ILE A 357 -20.42 29.07 2.50
C ILE A 357 -19.43 30.23 2.43
N LEU A 358 -18.40 30.13 1.58
CA LEU A 358 -17.38 31.18 1.44
C LEU A 358 -17.97 32.52 0.97
N ARG A 359 -18.87 32.50 -0.03
CA ARG A 359 -19.53 33.72 -0.51
C ARG A 359 -20.42 34.35 0.55
N ARG A 360 -21.10 33.54 1.38
CA ARG A 360 -22.13 34.03 2.31
C ARG A 360 -21.54 34.49 3.66
N TYR A 361 -20.54 33.79 4.17
CA TYR A 361 -20.05 33.96 5.55
C TYR A 361 -18.60 34.46 5.65
N TYR A 362 -17.83 34.38 4.55
CA TYR A 362 -16.40 34.72 4.53
C TYR A 362 -16.06 35.88 3.57
N ASP A 363 -17.06 36.47 2.91
CA ASP A 363 -16.88 37.54 1.92
C ASP A 363 -15.89 37.18 0.79
N ILE A 364 -15.84 35.90 0.43
CA ILE A 364 -14.96 35.37 -0.61
C ILE A 364 -15.74 35.06 -1.87
N ASN A 365 -15.42 35.79 -2.94
CA ASN A 365 -16.02 35.59 -4.25
C ASN A 365 -15.35 34.44 -5.01
N VAL A 366 -15.82 33.22 -4.76
CA VAL A 366 -15.42 32.05 -5.55
C VAL A 366 -15.95 32.20 -6.97
N THR A 367 -15.11 32.04 -7.99
CA THR A 367 -15.48 32.12 -9.41
C THR A 367 -15.29 30.80 -10.14
N GLU A 368 -14.40 29.94 -9.62
CA GLU A 368 -14.05 28.67 -10.26
C GLU A 368 -14.02 27.51 -9.25
N LEU A 369 -14.39 26.32 -9.74
CA LEU A 369 -14.41 25.08 -8.98
C LEU A 369 -13.75 23.99 -9.81
N ARG A 370 -12.79 23.26 -9.25
CA ARG A 370 -12.13 22.15 -9.92
C ARG A 370 -12.01 20.94 -9.01
N ILE A 371 -12.35 19.78 -9.55
CA ILE A 371 -12.05 18.48 -8.96
C ILE A 371 -10.77 17.97 -9.63
N VAL A 372 -9.77 17.60 -8.84
CA VAL A 372 -8.45 17.16 -9.29
C VAL A 372 -8.25 15.69 -8.91
N CYS A 373 -8.43 14.78 -9.86
CA CYS A 373 -8.19 13.37 -9.61
C CYS A 373 -6.74 12.98 -9.93
N LEU A 374 -6.06 12.46 -8.91
CA LEU A 374 -4.65 12.04 -8.95
C LEU A 374 -4.50 10.52 -8.85
N HIS A 375 -5.54 9.74 -9.15
CA HIS A 375 -5.45 8.28 -9.14
C HIS A 375 -4.46 7.76 -10.20
N PRO A 376 -3.61 6.75 -9.89
CA PRO A 376 -2.66 6.09 -10.82
C PRO A 376 -3.21 5.77 -12.22
N ASP A 377 -4.48 5.39 -12.34
CA ASP A 377 -5.14 5.13 -13.64
C ASP A 377 -5.09 6.29 -14.64
N ASN A 378 -4.97 7.53 -14.15
CA ASN A 378 -4.85 8.70 -15.02
C ASN A 378 -3.38 8.96 -15.43
N ALA A 379 -2.42 8.29 -14.78
CA ALA A 379 -1.01 8.52 -15.00
C ALA A 379 -0.63 8.36 -16.49
N PRO A 380 0.23 9.25 -17.02
CA PRO A 380 0.99 10.24 -16.29
C PRO A 380 0.28 11.60 -16.10
N GLN A 381 -1.00 11.78 -16.47
CA GLN A 381 -1.68 13.09 -16.46
C GLN A 381 -2.79 13.14 -15.40
N PRO A 382 -2.92 14.21 -14.61
CA PRO A 382 -4.08 14.36 -13.73
C PRO A 382 -5.37 14.49 -14.55
N LEU A 383 -6.48 13.99 -14.01
CA LEU A 383 -7.81 14.32 -14.51
C LEU A 383 -8.32 15.55 -13.75
N ILE A 384 -8.53 16.66 -14.47
CA ILE A 384 -9.08 17.90 -13.91
C ILE A 384 -10.49 18.10 -14.46
N VAL A 385 -11.48 18.13 -13.58
CA VAL A 385 -12.88 18.37 -13.94
C VAL A 385 -13.29 19.76 -13.47
N ASN A 386 -13.58 20.65 -14.42
CA ASN A 386 -14.15 21.95 -14.11
C ASN A 386 -15.63 21.79 -13.74
N VAL A 387 -16.02 22.33 -12.59
CA VAL A 387 -17.35 22.17 -12.04
C VAL A 387 -18.19 23.43 -12.30
N PRO A 388 -19.38 23.31 -12.91
CA PRO A 388 -20.26 24.45 -13.08
C PRO A 388 -20.82 24.91 -11.72
N MET A 389 -21.08 26.21 -11.63
CA MET A 389 -21.69 26.81 -10.45
C MET A 389 -23.17 26.46 -10.38
N MET A 390 -23.61 25.88 -9.26
CA MET A 390 -24.96 25.35 -9.06
C MET A 390 -25.75 26.17 -8.02
N GLN A 391 -25.59 27.50 -8.05
CA GLN A 391 -26.07 28.40 -7.00
C GLN A 391 -27.55 28.19 -6.65
N ASP A 392 -28.43 28.06 -7.65
CA ASP A 392 -29.87 27.89 -7.43
C ASP A 392 -30.22 26.58 -6.70
N LYS A 393 -29.47 25.50 -6.98
CA LYS A 393 -29.68 24.19 -6.34
C LYS A 393 -29.15 24.19 -4.91
N ILE A 394 -27.97 24.76 -4.69
CA ILE A 394 -27.38 24.84 -3.35
C ILE A 394 -28.16 25.82 -2.47
N GLU A 395 -28.67 26.93 -3.00
CA GLU A 395 -29.52 27.85 -2.23
C GLU A 395 -30.81 27.14 -1.75
N LYS A 396 -31.44 26.32 -2.60
CA LYS A 396 -32.59 25.50 -2.21
C LYS A 396 -32.23 24.49 -1.12
N LEU A 397 -31.10 23.80 -1.26
CA LEU A 397 -30.61 22.86 -0.26
C LEU A 397 -30.35 23.55 1.09
N MET A 398 -29.68 24.70 1.09
CA MET A 398 -29.35 25.45 2.30
C MET A 398 -30.60 26.07 2.95
N SER A 399 -31.55 26.57 2.15
CA SER A 399 -32.85 27.03 2.66
C SER A 399 -33.60 25.88 3.33
N TRP A 400 -33.71 24.73 2.68
CA TRP A 400 -34.34 23.55 3.26
C TRP A 400 -33.66 23.13 4.58
N ARG A 401 -32.32 23.12 4.62
CA ARG A 401 -31.57 22.78 5.83
C ARG A 401 -31.85 23.74 6.98
N ARG A 402 -31.94 25.04 6.68
CA ARG A 402 -32.27 26.09 7.66
C ARG A 402 -33.67 25.88 8.24
N ASP A 403 -34.65 25.56 7.39
CA ASP A 403 -36.03 25.30 7.79
C ASP A 403 -36.15 24.01 8.62
N ASP A 404 -35.51 22.93 8.19
CA ASP A 404 -35.45 21.66 8.92
C ASP A 404 -34.86 21.84 10.33
N ARG A 405 -33.74 22.57 10.43
CA ARG A 405 -33.13 22.90 11.73
C ARG A 405 -34.07 23.69 12.62
N GLN A 406 -34.76 24.69 12.10
CA GLN A 406 -35.73 25.47 12.87
C GLN A 406 -36.87 24.59 13.39
N LEU A 407 -37.39 23.67 12.57
CA LEU A 407 -38.41 22.71 12.98
C LEU A 407 -37.92 21.76 14.08
N GLN A 408 -36.70 21.22 13.97
CA GLN A 408 -36.09 20.36 14.99
C GLN A 408 -35.87 21.09 16.33
N ILE A 409 -35.50 22.37 16.29
CA ILE A 409 -35.38 23.21 17.50
C ILE A 409 -36.75 23.42 18.16
N HIS A 410 -37.81 23.65 17.38
CA HIS A 410 -39.16 23.80 17.93
C HIS A 410 -39.68 22.48 18.54
N LEU A 411 -39.47 21.34 17.87
CA LEU A 411 -39.90 20.02 18.35
C LEU A 411 -39.13 19.56 19.61
N SER A 412 -37.84 19.87 19.70
CA SER A 412 -37.00 19.55 20.88
C SER A 412 -37.28 20.46 22.07
N ALA A 413 -37.71 21.70 21.86
CA ALA A 413 -38.19 22.59 22.92
C ALA A 413 -39.54 22.13 23.53
N GLU A 414 -40.37 21.42 22.76
CA GLU A 414 -41.63 20.83 23.22
C GLU A 414 -41.46 19.44 23.87
N SER A 415 -40.35 18.75 23.61
CA SER A 415 -40.08 17.38 24.05
C SER A 415 -38.94 17.33 25.08
N GLY A 416 -39.12 17.99 26.22
CA GLY A 416 -38.20 17.86 27.35
C GLY A 416 -38.21 16.46 27.94
N ASP A 417 -37.02 15.90 28.18
CA ASP A 417 -36.69 14.59 28.76
C ASP A 417 -36.84 13.35 27.85
N LEU A 418 -35.72 12.90 27.25
CA LEU A 418 -35.07 11.60 27.55
C LEU A 418 -33.87 11.30 26.62
N ARG A 419 -32.72 11.04 27.27
CA ARG A 419 -31.55 10.23 26.86
C ARG A 419 -30.66 10.70 25.71
N GLY A 420 -29.44 11.11 26.09
CA GLY A 420 -28.27 11.10 25.22
C GLY A 420 -27.77 9.68 24.96
N GLY A 421 -27.56 9.38 23.69
CA GLY A 421 -26.80 8.23 23.20
C GLY A 421 -25.59 8.75 22.42
N SER A 422 -24.41 8.34 22.83
CA SER A 422 -23.14 8.52 22.13
C SER A 422 -23.07 7.53 20.95
N GLN A 423 -22.87 8.04 19.73
CA GLN A 423 -22.37 7.24 18.61
C GLN A 423 -20.85 7.41 18.54
N GLU A 424 -20.18 6.26 18.46
CA GLU A 424 -18.73 6.04 18.39
C GLU A 424 -18.15 6.46 17.03
N GLY A 425 -16.84 6.74 17.01
CA GLY A 425 -16.10 7.46 15.97
C GLY A 425 -16.23 6.94 14.53
N GLU A 426 -16.37 7.88 13.61
CA GLU A 426 -16.39 7.69 12.16
C GLU A 426 -15.18 8.38 11.51
N LEU A 427 -14.65 7.77 10.44
CA LEU A 427 -13.60 8.34 9.58
C LEU A 427 -14.12 9.59 8.82
N SER A 428 -13.21 10.44 8.34
CA SER A 428 -13.56 11.59 7.47
C SER A 428 -14.30 11.12 6.20
N PHE A 429 -15.49 11.65 5.93
CA PHE A 429 -16.34 11.11 4.86
C PHE A 429 -15.93 11.46 3.42
N SER A 430 -14.97 12.37 3.18
CA SER A 430 -14.28 12.41 1.87
C SER A 430 -13.61 11.05 1.58
N GLN A 431 -13.07 10.42 2.63
CA GLN A 431 -12.56 9.07 2.58
C GLN A 431 -13.73 8.07 2.49
N MET A 432 -14.85 8.25 3.21
CA MET A 432 -16.02 7.34 3.13
C MET A 432 -16.71 7.30 1.75
N LEU A 433 -16.75 8.41 1.01
CA LEU A 433 -17.26 8.46 -0.37
C LEU A 433 -16.33 7.72 -1.35
N ASP A 434 -15.01 7.95 -1.27
CA ASP A 434 -14.04 7.15 -2.03
C ASP A 434 -14.13 5.64 -1.64
N GLN A 435 -14.43 5.36 -0.36
CA GLN A 435 -14.57 4.01 0.22
C GLN A 435 -15.83 3.24 -0.23
N GLU A 436 -17.03 3.86 -0.24
CA GLU A 436 -18.27 3.20 -0.69
C GLU A 436 -18.33 3.04 -2.21
N MET A 437 -17.59 3.86 -2.96
CA MET A 437 -17.78 3.98 -4.41
C MET A 437 -16.74 3.25 -5.28
N ASP A 438 -15.63 2.81 -4.69
CA ASP A 438 -14.77 1.78 -5.29
C ASP A 438 -15.37 0.36 -5.15
N THR A 439 -16.19 0.11 -4.12
CA THR A 439 -16.96 -1.15 -3.99
C THR A 439 -18.14 -1.23 -4.96
N TYR A 440 -18.70 -0.10 -5.41
CA TYR A 440 -19.70 -0.08 -6.50
C TYR A 440 -19.13 -0.52 -7.87
N GLU A 441 -17.82 -0.35 -8.11
CA GLU A 441 -17.17 -0.64 -9.40
C GLU A 441 -17.20 -2.14 -9.74
N ASP A 442 -17.10 -2.97 -8.72
CA ASP A 442 -17.14 -4.43 -8.82
C ASP A 442 -18.51 -4.99 -9.19
N VAL A 443 -19.56 -4.17 -9.12
CA VAL A 443 -20.96 -4.62 -9.18
C VAL A 443 -21.66 -4.12 -10.44
N LEU A 444 -21.17 -3.07 -11.10
CA LEU A 444 -21.82 -2.50 -12.29
C LEU A 444 -21.68 -3.40 -13.54
N PRO A 445 -22.70 -3.47 -14.41
CA PRO A 445 -22.60 -4.10 -15.73
C PRO A 445 -21.96 -3.14 -16.76
N GLU A 446 -21.04 -3.65 -17.58
CA GLU A 446 -20.41 -2.90 -18.67
C GLU A 446 -21.39 -2.53 -19.81
N VAL A 447 -21.10 -1.41 -20.47
CA VAL A 447 -21.84 -0.88 -21.63
C VAL A 447 -21.59 -1.76 -22.87
N PRO A 448 -22.61 -2.20 -23.62
CA PRO A 448 -22.39 -2.92 -24.87
C PRO A 448 -21.71 -2.01 -25.90
N SER A 449 -20.67 -2.52 -26.57
CA SER A 449 -20.05 -1.84 -27.70
C SER A 449 -21.03 -1.71 -28.88
N ALA A 450 -20.90 -0.63 -29.64
CA ALA A 450 -21.87 -0.16 -30.63
C ALA A 450 -21.94 -0.97 -31.94
N ASP A 451 -21.41 -2.19 -32.02
CA ASP A 451 -21.22 -2.90 -33.31
C ASP A 451 -22.13 -4.10 -33.58
N GLU A 452 -23.04 -4.49 -32.68
CA GLU A 452 -23.95 -5.60 -32.99
C GLU A 452 -25.29 -5.13 -33.60
N ARG A 453 -25.25 -4.84 -34.90
CA ARG A 453 -26.44 -4.91 -35.76
C ARG A 453 -26.21 -5.86 -36.94
N SER A 454 -27.15 -6.81 -37.07
CA SER A 454 -27.40 -7.65 -38.26
C SER A 454 -26.50 -8.90 -38.35
N SER A 455 -26.90 -10.14 -38.73
CA SER A 455 -28.12 -10.67 -39.34
C SER A 455 -28.15 -12.23 -39.26
N LYS A 456 -29.33 -12.79 -38.89
CA LYS A 456 -30.08 -13.96 -39.42
C LYS A 456 -29.40 -15.28 -39.90
N ARG A 457 -29.91 -16.40 -39.32
CA ARG A 457 -30.39 -17.70 -39.92
C ARG A 457 -29.37 -18.57 -40.72
N HIS A 458 -29.30 -19.91 -40.67
CA HIS A 458 -30.30 -20.99 -40.73
C HIS A 458 -29.71 -22.39 -40.37
N LYS A 459 -30.57 -23.25 -39.78
CA LYS A 459 -30.77 -24.74 -39.87
C LYS A 459 -29.73 -25.69 -40.51
N ALA A 460 -29.47 -26.82 -39.82
CA ALA A 460 -29.67 -28.25 -40.19
C ALA A 460 -28.91 -29.12 -39.16
N GLN A 461 -29.50 -29.91 -38.26
CA GLN A 461 -30.23 -31.18 -38.40
C GLN A 461 -29.47 -32.27 -39.16
N GLU A 462 -28.85 -33.22 -38.45
CA GLU A 462 -28.90 -34.66 -38.78
C GLU A 462 -28.40 -35.55 -37.63
N SER A 463 -29.18 -36.60 -37.40
CA SER A 463 -29.04 -37.77 -36.52
C SER A 463 -28.13 -38.84 -37.13
N VAL A 464 -27.51 -39.72 -36.33
CA VAL A 464 -27.46 -41.19 -36.54
C VAL A 464 -26.96 -41.90 -35.26
N GLU A 465 -27.51 -43.09 -35.05
CA GLU A 465 -27.48 -44.03 -33.93
C GLU A 465 -26.20 -44.88 -33.79
N GLY A 466 -25.92 -45.32 -32.55
CA GLY A 466 -25.70 -46.74 -32.20
C GLY A 466 -24.30 -47.38 -32.31
N ALA A 467 -23.70 -47.73 -31.16
CA ALA A 467 -23.02 -49.02 -30.91
C ALA A 467 -22.57 -49.16 -29.43
N THR A 468 -22.71 -50.37 -28.90
CA THR A 468 -22.49 -50.82 -27.50
C THR A 468 -21.01 -51.05 -27.13
N PRO A 469 -20.70 -51.17 -25.81
CA PRO A 469 -19.33 -51.21 -25.30
C PRO A 469 -18.82 -52.66 -25.18
N ASP A 470 -17.64 -52.94 -25.72
CA ASP A 470 -16.65 -53.89 -25.16
C ASP A 470 -15.53 -54.18 -26.16
N ASN A 471 -14.30 -53.75 -25.82
CA ASN A 471 -13.00 -54.38 -26.10
C ASN A 471 -11.86 -53.36 -26.28
N ALA A 472 -11.45 -52.72 -25.19
CA ALA A 472 -10.21 -51.95 -25.13
C ALA A 472 -9.31 -52.40 -23.95
N MET A 473 -9.10 -53.72 -23.81
CA MET A 473 -8.17 -54.31 -22.82
C MET A 473 -7.05 -55.15 -23.47
N SER A 474 -6.84 -55.10 -24.79
CA SER A 474 -5.84 -55.94 -25.46
C SER A 474 -4.99 -55.26 -26.54
N GLN A 475 -4.88 -53.92 -26.52
CA GLN A 475 -3.95 -53.18 -27.38
C GLN A 475 -2.82 -52.48 -26.60
N PHE A 476 -2.52 -52.94 -25.39
CA PHE A 476 -1.49 -52.35 -24.53
C PHE A 476 -0.12 -53.05 -24.59
N MET A 477 0.14 -53.93 -25.57
CA MET A 477 1.43 -54.63 -25.64
C MET A 477 1.86 -54.86 -27.10
N ARG A 478 3.00 -54.23 -27.44
CA ARG A 478 3.82 -54.32 -28.68
C ARG A 478 3.32 -53.37 -29.78
N THR A 479 4.11 -52.45 -30.30
CA THR A 479 5.48 -52.62 -30.85
C THR A 479 6.24 -51.29 -30.87
N ASP A 480 7.57 -51.40 -30.79
CA ASP A 480 8.58 -50.34 -30.93
C ASP A 480 8.37 -49.39 -32.12
N PHE A 481 8.65 -48.09 -31.94
CA PHE A 481 8.85 -47.17 -33.06
C PHE A 481 9.98 -46.15 -32.80
N ASP A 482 11.16 -46.58 -33.25
CA ASP A 482 12.32 -45.90 -33.83
C ASP A 482 12.58 -44.40 -33.58
N MET A 483 13.63 -44.15 -32.79
CA MET A 483 14.15 -42.82 -32.40
C MET A 483 15.42 -42.43 -33.20
N SER A 484 15.51 -42.78 -34.50
CA SER A 484 16.75 -42.58 -35.29
C SER A 484 16.61 -41.84 -36.63
N SER A 485 15.48 -41.18 -36.93
CA SER A 485 15.26 -40.54 -38.23
C SER A 485 14.96 -39.04 -38.20
N ILE A 486 15.84 -38.24 -37.58
CA ILE A 486 16.07 -36.83 -37.98
C ILE A 486 17.59 -36.55 -37.96
N PRO A 487 18.26 -36.41 -39.12
CA PRO A 487 19.68 -36.11 -39.18
C PRO A 487 19.94 -34.59 -39.05
N GLY A 488 20.76 -34.19 -38.07
CA GLY A 488 21.17 -32.80 -37.88
C GLY A 488 22.04 -32.54 -36.64
N GLN A 489 23.06 -33.38 -36.42
CA GLN A 489 24.24 -33.20 -35.56
C GLN A 489 24.08 -32.58 -34.15
N SER A 490 23.92 -33.48 -33.19
CA SER A 490 24.65 -33.56 -31.92
C SER A 490 25.71 -32.48 -31.62
N SER A 491 25.39 -31.63 -30.64
CA SER A 491 26.24 -31.53 -29.46
C SER A 491 25.33 -31.67 -28.25
N GLU A 492 25.70 -32.57 -27.35
CA GLU A 492 25.06 -32.76 -26.05
C GLU A 492 24.88 -31.38 -25.38
N ARG A 493 23.64 -30.88 -25.30
CA ARG A 493 23.32 -29.77 -24.41
C ARG A 493 22.72 -30.38 -23.15
N GLU A 494 23.62 -30.55 -22.19
CA GLU A 494 23.30 -30.64 -20.78
C GLU A 494 22.18 -29.66 -20.39
N SER A 495 21.32 -30.11 -19.49
CA SER A 495 20.39 -29.31 -18.71
C SER A 495 21.09 -28.09 -18.06
N VAL A 496 20.95 -26.90 -18.66
CA VAL A 496 21.43 -25.64 -18.07
C VAL A 496 20.40 -24.54 -18.30
N GLU A 497 19.28 -24.57 -17.58
CA GLU A 497 18.64 -23.32 -17.16
C GLU A 497 19.37 -22.86 -15.89
N GLY A 498 20.37 -22.01 -16.06
CA GLY A 498 21.07 -21.39 -14.94
C GLY A 498 20.07 -20.54 -14.14
N SER A 499 19.91 -20.84 -12.85
CA SER A 499 19.19 -19.97 -11.88
C SER A 499 19.60 -18.51 -12.11
N ILE A 500 18.61 -17.60 -12.05
CA ILE A 500 18.79 -16.13 -12.13
C ILE A 500 19.98 -15.66 -11.27
N LEU A 501 20.17 -16.27 -10.10
CA LEU A 501 21.29 -16.01 -9.19
C LEU A 501 22.66 -16.36 -9.80
N LYS A 502 22.77 -17.47 -10.52
CA LYS A 502 24.01 -17.88 -11.23
C LYS A 502 24.32 -16.92 -12.37
N GLU A 503 23.31 -16.44 -13.08
CA GLU A 503 23.45 -15.47 -14.16
C GLU A 503 23.98 -14.14 -13.63
N ILE A 504 23.34 -13.56 -12.61
CA ILE A 504 23.76 -12.31 -11.97
C ILE A 504 25.19 -12.42 -11.41
N GLY A 505 25.51 -13.52 -10.72
CA GLY A 505 26.86 -13.77 -10.24
C GLY A 505 27.89 -13.94 -11.37
N GLY A 506 27.48 -14.45 -12.54
CA GLY A 506 28.30 -14.51 -13.74
C GLY A 506 28.63 -13.13 -14.30
N LEU A 507 27.64 -12.23 -14.36
CA LEU A 507 27.81 -10.85 -14.80
C LEU A 507 28.74 -10.07 -13.86
N GLU A 508 28.62 -10.28 -12.55
CA GLU A 508 29.49 -9.61 -11.57
C GLU A 508 30.95 -10.06 -11.68
N ARG A 509 31.19 -11.36 -11.92
CA ARG A 509 32.54 -11.89 -12.21
C ARG A 509 33.12 -11.27 -13.49
N MET A 510 32.29 -11.10 -14.52
CA MET A 510 32.71 -10.48 -15.79
C MET A 510 33.13 -9.03 -15.60
N ILE A 511 32.34 -8.22 -14.88
CA ILE A 511 32.69 -6.83 -14.57
C ILE A 511 33.96 -6.77 -13.74
N THR A 512 34.09 -7.63 -12.72
CA THR A 512 35.26 -7.65 -11.84
C THR A 512 36.54 -8.06 -12.58
N ALA A 513 36.44 -8.92 -13.60
CA ALA A 513 37.57 -9.29 -14.45
C ALA A 513 38.03 -8.17 -15.40
N TYR A 514 37.15 -7.21 -15.72
CA TYR A 514 37.46 -6.06 -16.57
C TYR A 514 38.28 -5.02 -15.79
N ARG A 515 39.62 -4.96 -16.01
CA ARG A 515 40.54 -4.12 -15.22
C ARG A 515 40.08 -2.68 -14.95
N PRO A 516 39.53 -1.91 -15.92
CA PRO A 516 39.07 -0.54 -15.65
C PRO A 516 37.94 -0.44 -14.63
N SER A 517 37.18 -1.52 -14.40
CA SER A 517 36.05 -1.51 -13.47
C SER A 517 36.46 -1.23 -12.03
N ALA A 518 37.73 -1.43 -11.67
CA ALA A 518 38.27 -1.10 -10.34
C ALA A 518 37.99 0.36 -9.93
N ALA A 519 38.00 1.29 -10.89
CA ALA A 519 37.73 2.71 -10.66
C ALA A 519 36.23 3.07 -10.63
N TRP A 520 35.34 2.13 -10.96
CA TRP A 520 33.90 2.37 -11.03
C TRP A 520 33.25 2.29 -9.65
N SER A 521 32.35 3.23 -9.37
CA SER A 521 31.48 3.20 -8.19
C SER A 521 30.56 1.97 -8.20
N THR A 522 30.10 1.55 -7.02
CA THR A 522 29.15 0.43 -6.88
C THR A 522 27.86 0.65 -7.69
N ALA A 523 27.31 1.86 -7.65
CA ALA A 523 26.13 2.25 -8.42
C ALA A 523 26.37 2.11 -9.93
N PHE A 524 27.50 2.61 -10.44
CA PHE A 524 27.81 2.51 -11.86
C PHE A 524 28.04 1.06 -12.30
N ARG A 525 28.74 0.25 -11.49
CA ARG A 525 28.91 -1.19 -11.76
C ARG A 525 27.56 -1.91 -11.89
N HIS A 526 26.59 -1.62 -11.01
CA HIS A 526 25.26 -2.22 -11.11
C HIS A 526 24.53 -1.81 -12.40
N VAL A 527 24.61 -0.55 -12.82
CA VAL A 527 23.99 -0.12 -14.08
C VAL A 527 24.64 -0.82 -15.28
N VAL A 528 25.97 -0.97 -15.29
CA VAL A 528 26.68 -1.73 -16.32
C VAL A 528 26.30 -3.22 -16.28
N GLN A 529 26.09 -3.80 -15.09
CA GLN A 529 25.58 -5.16 -14.93
C GLN A 529 24.21 -5.31 -15.58
N GLY A 530 23.32 -4.34 -15.39
CA GLY A 530 22.02 -4.27 -16.08
C GLY A 530 22.20 -4.22 -17.61
N ALA A 531 23.13 -3.40 -18.11
CA ALA A 531 23.40 -3.31 -19.55
C ALA A 531 23.94 -4.63 -20.11
N LEU A 532 24.78 -5.35 -19.36
CA LEU A 532 25.24 -6.68 -19.75
C LEU A 532 24.13 -7.73 -19.70
N ALA A 533 23.16 -7.62 -18.79
CA ALA A 533 22.03 -8.53 -18.72
C ALA A 533 21.10 -8.40 -19.94
N VAL A 534 20.91 -7.18 -20.47
CA VAL A 534 19.87 -6.94 -21.50
C VAL A 534 20.39 -6.61 -22.89
N HIS A 535 21.70 -6.53 -23.12
CA HIS A 535 22.19 -6.16 -24.46
C HIS A 535 21.71 -7.09 -25.57
N GLN A 536 21.36 -8.36 -25.27
CA GLN A 536 20.84 -9.33 -26.23
C GLN A 536 19.31 -9.36 -26.32
N LEU A 537 18.61 -8.66 -25.42
CA LEU A 537 17.15 -8.69 -25.31
C LEU A 537 16.48 -8.07 -26.55
N ARG A 538 15.35 -8.63 -27.00
CA ARG A 538 14.44 -7.96 -27.93
C ARG A 538 13.15 -7.57 -27.18
N LEU A 539 12.40 -6.62 -27.74
CA LEU A 539 11.10 -6.18 -27.18
C LEU A 539 10.11 -7.33 -26.95
N LEU A 540 10.12 -8.35 -27.82
CA LEU A 540 9.26 -9.53 -27.73
C LEU A 540 9.72 -10.53 -26.67
N ASP A 541 10.96 -10.41 -26.20
CA ASP A 541 11.57 -11.35 -25.25
C ASP A 541 11.35 -10.92 -23.78
N ILE A 542 10.63 -9.82 -23.50
CA ILE A 542 10.34 -9.39 -22.12
C ILE A 542 9.28 -10.33 -21.53
N SER A 543 9.72 -11.39 -20.86
CA SER A 543 8.87 -12.33 -20.14
C SER A 543 8.87 -12.05 -18.63
N ARG A 544 8.18 -12.90 -17.85
CA ARG A 544 8.21 -12.85 -16.37
C ARG A 544 9.62 -13.10 -15.83
N ARG A 545 10.44 -13.89 -16.53
CA ARG A 545 11.82 -14.18 -16.13
C ARG A 545 12.67 -12.92 -16.07
N GLU A 546 12.57 -12.06 -17.09
CA GLU A 546 13.30 -10.80 -17.14
C GLU A 546 12.84 -9.85 -16.03
N GLU A 547 11.53 -9.78 -15.75
CA GLU A 547 11.01 -8.98 -14.63
C GLU A 547 11.63 -9.42 -13.28
N VAL A 548 11.73 -10.74 -13.04
CA VAL A 548 12.38 -11.28 -11.82
C VAL A 548 13.89 -11.05 -11.83
N LEU A 549 14.56 -11.23 -12.97
CA LEU A 549 15.99 -10.94 -13.12
C LEU A 549 16.30 -9.49 -12.77
N PHE A 550 15.47 -8.55 -13.20
CA PHE A 550 15.63 -7.14 -12.87
C PHE A 550 15.35 -6.85 -11.40
N LEU A 551 14.31 -7.45 -10.81
CA LEU A 551 14.06 -7.31 -9.38
C LEU A 551 15.26 -7.81 -8.56
N GLU A 552 15.80 -8.98 -8.90
CA GLU A 552 16.98 -9.55 -8.22
C GLU A 552 18.25 -8.71 -8.44
N LEU A 553 18.45 -8.18 -9.64
CA LEU A 553 19.61 -7.35 -9.94
C LEU A 553 19.58 -6.01 -9.17
N ILE A 554 18.40 -5.40 -9.07
CA ILE A 554 18.20 -4.09 -8.44
C ILE A 554 18.13 -4.21 -6.91
N GLU A 555 17.21 -5.02 -6.43
CA GLU A 555 16.82 -5.09 -5.02
C GLU A 555 17.38 -6.31 -4.29
N GLY A 556 17.66 -7.38 -5.05
CA GLY A 556 18.09 -8.66 -4.53
C GLY A 556 19.53 -8.69 -4.03
N SER A 557 20.16 -9.86 -4.10
CA SER A 557 21.50 -10.12 -3.58
C SER A 557 21.65 -9.75 -2.09
N GLY A 558 20.57 -9.91 -1.31
CA GLY A 558 20.55 -9.65 0.13
C GLY A 558 20.61 -8.16 0.51
N ARG A 559 20.29 -7.24 -0.40
CA ARG A 559 20.30 -5.80 -0.12
C ARG A 559 18.97 -5.30 0.44
N HIS A 560 17.90 -5.49 -0.32
CA HIS A 560 16.57 -4.97 0.00
C HIS A 560 15.46 -5.98 -0.18
N VAL A 561 15.66 -7.00 -1.02
CA VAL A 561 14.74 -8.10 -1.21
C VAL A 561 15.50 -9.42 -1.13
N ARG A 562 14.87 -10.44 -0.57
CA ARG A 562 15.35 -11.82 -0.61
C ARG A 562 14.20 -12.80 -0.47
N ALA A 563 14.40 -14.01 -0.95
CA ALA A 563 13.48 -15.12 -0.69
C ALA A 563 14.23 -16.25 -0.01
N HIS A 564 13.59 -16.90 0.95
CA HIS A 564 14.04 -18.16 1.55
C HIS A 564 12.87 -18.80 2.31
N ASN A 565 12.92 -20.10 2.55
CA ASN A 565 11.87 -20.84 3.27
C ASN A 565 10.45 -20.64 2.70
N GLY A 566 10.33 -20.48 1.38
CA GLY A 566 9.04 -20.27 0.70
C GLY A 566 8.41 -18.89 0.92
N GLN A 567 9.13 -17.95 1.56
CA GLN A 567 8.65 -16.59 1.79
C GLN A 567 9.58 -15.56 1.15
N CYS A 568 9.02 -14.42 0.77
CA CYS A 568 9.76 -13.25 0.32
C CYS A 568 9.87 -12.26 1.48
N PHE A 569 11.02 -11.59 1.60
CA PHE A 569 11.31 -10.63 2.65
C PHE A 569 11.85 -9.35 2.05
N PHE A 570 11.43 -8.22 2.63
CA PHE A 570 11.90 -6.89 2.29
C PHE A 570 12.66 -6.29 3.47
N TYR A 571 13.78 -5.62 3.17
CA TYR A 571 14.57 -4.96 4.20
C TYR A 571 13.92 -3.64 4.61
N SER A 572 13.63 -3.50 5.89
CA SER A 572 13.02 -2.31 6.48
C SER A 572 14.08 -1.25 6.81
N GLU A 573 13.67 0.02 6.79
CA GLU A 573 14.46 1.15 7.32
C GLU A 573 14.82 1.01 8.81
N HIS A 574 14.03 0.25 9.57
CA HIS A 574 14.32 -0.05 10.97
C HIS A 574 15.41 -1.13 11.13
N GLY A 575 15.89 -1.71 10.03
CA GLY A 575 17.08 -2.54 10.01
C GLY A 575 16.85 -4.05 10.08
N HIS A 576 15.60 -4.50 9.93
CA HIS A 576 15.21 -5.91 9.97
C HIS A 576 14.60 -6.35 8.63
N TRP A 577 14.53 -7.66 8.42
CA TRP A 577 13.85 -8.29 7.30
C TRP A 577 12.40 -8.56 7.64
N ASN A 578 11.49 -7.90 6.94
CA ASN A 578 10.07 -8.05 7.11
C ASN A 578 9.49 -9.01 6.06
N ALA A 579 8.66 -9.96 6.49
CA ALA A 579 8.00 -10.87 5.59
C ALA A 579 7.01 -10.09 4.70
N TYR A 580 6.96 -10.46 3.42
CA TYR A 580 6.03 -9.87 2.48
C TYR A 580 4.59 -10.29 2.82
N LYS A 581 3.74 -9.29 3.11
CA LYS A 581 2.32 -9.47 3.46
C LYS A 581 1.36 -8.91 2.39
N GLY A 582 1.77 -8.89 1.11
CA GLY A 582 0.94 -8.45 -0.02
C GLY A 582 1.10 -6.99 -0.45
N VAL A 583 2.03 -6.23 0.17
CA VAL A 583 2.33 -4.84 -0.21
C VAL A 583 3.84 -4.67 -0.37
N VAL A 584 4.28 -4.20 -1.54
CA VAL A 584 5.69 -3.92 -1.83
C VAL A 584 6.07 -2.55 -1.25
N PRO A 585 7.20 -2.42 -0.53
CA PRO A 585 7.65 -1.13 0.01
C PRO A 585 7.87 -0.08 -1.10
N GLN A 586 7.42 1.16 -0.87
CA GLN A 586 7.53 2.23 -1.86
C GLN A 586 9.00 2.51 -2.25
N GLY A 587 9.92 2.37 -1.30
CA GLY A 587 11.36 2.50 -1.54
C GLY A 587 11.88 1.54 -2.62
N THR A 588 11.31 0.33 -2.73
CA THR A 588 11.67 -0.63 -3.78
C THR A 588 11.25 -0.11 -5.15
N LEU A 589 10.02 0.39 -5.31
CA LEU A 589 9.55 0.95 -6.58
C LEU A 589 10.40 2.15 -7.02
N ALA A 590 10.74 3.05 -6.09
CA ALA A 590 11.57 4.21 -6.36
C ALA A 590 13.00 3.82 -6.82
N ARG A 591 13.61 2.81 -6.19
CA ARG A 591 14.93 2.29 -6.58
C ARG A 591 14.88 1.60 -7.94
N CYS A 592 13.86 0.78 -8.21
CA CYS A 592 13.65 0.16 -9.52
C CYS A 592 13.50 1.20 -10.64
N LYS A 593 12.68 2.24 -10.41
CA LYS A 593 12.50 3.36 -11.35
C LYS A 593 13.83 4.05 -11.65
N LYS A 594 14.56 4.44 -10.59
CA LYS A 594 15.83 5.14 -10.73
C LYS A 594 16.85 4.32 -11.51
N PHE A 595 16.97 3.03 -11.19
CA PHE A 595 17.88 2.13 -11.89
C PHE A 595 17.57 2.03 -13.39
N LEU A 596 16.29 1.83 -13.74
CA LEU A 596 15.88 1.67 -15.14
C LEU A 596 16.02 2.96 -15.96
N ILE A 597 15.77 4.13 -15.35
CA ILE A 597 16.04 5.43 -15.97
C ILE A 597 17.55 5.61 -16.25
N GLN A 598 18.40 5.26 -15.29
CA GLN A 598 19.86 5.31 -15.47
C GLN A 598 20.30 4.36 -16.59
N LEU A 599 19.77 3.14 -16.61
CA LEU A 599 20.07 2.13 -17.63
C LEU A 599 19.62 2.58 -19.04
N GLU A 600 18.40 3.14 -19.15
CA GLU A 600 17.92 3.75 -20.38
C GLU A 600 18.86 4.86 -20.86
N GLY A 601 19.27 5.74 -19.94
CA GLY A 601 20.20 6.83 -20.19
C GLY A 601 21.57 6.37 -20.67
N VAL A 602 22.10 5.27 -20.13
CA VAL A 602 23.36 4.66 -20.59
C VAL A 602 23.27 4.27 -22.06
N TYR A 603 22.22 3.54 -22.46
CA TYR A 603 22.02 3.18 -23.86
C TYR A 603 21.72 4.38 -24.75
N ALA A 604 21.07 5.41 -24.21
CA ALA A 604 20.79 6.64 -24.95
C ALA A 604 22.07 7.44 -25.27
N LEU A 605 23.10 7.34 -24.42
CA LEU A 605 24.38 8.04 -24.56
C LEU A 605 25.48 7.22 -25.26
N PHE A 606 25.30 5.90 -25.42
CA PHE A 606 26.22 5.09 -26.20
C PHE A 606 26.36 5.59 -27.64
N GLU A 607 27.60 5.57 -28.13
CA GLU A 607 27.90 5.92 -29.52
C GLU A 607 27.27 4.91 -30.48
N SER A 608 26.91 5.37 -31.68
CA SER A 608 26.33 4.51 -32.72
C SER A 608 27.28 3.40 -33.19
N SER A 609 28.58 3.53 -32.89
CA SER A 609 29.65 2.55 -33.14
C SER A 609 29.72 1.44 -32.09
N ALA A 610 28.96 1.51 -30.99
CA ALA A 610 29.02 0.53 -29.91
C ALA A 610 28.65 -0.88 -30.41
N LEU A 611 29.52 -1.85 -30.10
CA LEU A 611 29.30 -3.25 -30.46
C LEU A 611 28.27 -3.88 -29.51
N ARG A 612 27.32 -4.63 -30.08
CA ARG A 612 26.27 -5.34 -29.33
C ARG A 612 26.76 -6.68 -28.78
N ASN A 613 27.81 -6.67 -27.96
CA ASN A 613 28.34 -7.83 -27.25
C ASN A 613 28.91 -7.41 -25.89
N SER A 614 29.20 -8.36 -24.99
CA SER A 614 29.59 -8.05 -23.61
C SER A 614 30.85 -7.17 -23.52
N GLU A 615 31.87 -7.44 -24.34
CA GLU A 615 33.09 -6.64 -24.42
C GLU A 615 32.81 -5.22 -24.92
N GLY A 616 31.95 -5.08 -25.93
CA GLY A 616 31.52 -3.81 -26.49
C GLY A 616 30.77 -2.94 -25.49
N ILE A 617 29.93 -3.53 -24.64
CA ILE A 617 29.24 -2.84 -23.55
C ILE A 617 30.25 -2.32 -22.51
N LEU A 618 31.23 -3.13 -22.12
CA LEU A 618 32.26 -2.73 -21.16
C LEU A 618 33.12 -1.57 -21.70
N GLN A 619 33.56 -1.68 -22.95
CA GLN A 619 34.34 -0.62 -23.63
C GLN A 619 33.53 0.66 -23.81
N ALA A 620 32.27 0.56 -24.26
CA ALA A 620 31.39 1.72 -24.42
C ALA A 620 31.09 2.40 -23.07
N SER A 621 30.91 1.62 -22.00
CA SER A 621 30.70 2.14 -20.64
C SER A 621 31.94 2.88 -20.12
N GLN A 622 33.14 2.34 -20.38
CA GLN A 622 34.40 2.99 -20.01
C GLN A 622 34.61 4.30 -20.79
N ALA A 623 34.43 4.28 -22.11
CA ALA A 623 34.54 5.47 -22.94
C ALA A 623 33.53 6.56 -22.53
N LEU A 624 32.32 6.15 -22.16
CA LEU A 624 31.30 7.04 -21.65
C LEU A 624 31.72 7.66 -20.31
N LEU A 625 32.31 6.89 -19.39
CA LEU A 625 32.85 7.42 -18.14
C LEU A 625 33.98 8.44 -18.36
N GLU A 626 34.89 8.17 -19.31
CA GLU A 626 35.98 9.08 -19.67
C GLU A 626 35.47 10.42 -20.24
N ARG A 627 34.43 10.38 -21.08
CA ARG A 627 33.75 11.58 -21.60
C ARG A 627 33.12 12.44 -20.50
N HIS A 628 32.81 11.84 -19.35
CA HIS A 628 32.28 12.52 -18.17
C HIS A 628 33.36 12.70 -17.08
N SER A 629 34.59 12.97 -17.51
CA SER A 629 35.73 13.31 -16.65
C SER A 629 36.10 12.21 -15.63
N GLY A 630 35.74 10.96 -15.89
CA GLY A 630 35.97 9.84 -14.96
C GLY A 630 35.04 9.84 -13.74
N CYS A 631 34.07 10.75 -13.66
CA CYS A 631 33.18 10.89 -12.50
C CYS A 631 31.87 10.10 -12.69
N CYS A 632 31.72 9.01 -11.92
CA CYS A 632 30.52 8.16 -11.98
C CYS A 632 29.22 8.91 -11.66
N ASP A 633 29.24 9.80 -10.66
CA ASP A 633 28.04 10.55 -10.23
C ASP A 633 27.58 11.54 -11.32
N SER A 634 28.54 12.22 -11.97
CA SER A 634 28.28 13.13 -13.09
C SER A 634 27.69 12.37 -14.29
N LEU A 635 28.24 11.17 -14.57
CA LEU A 635 27.75 10.30 -15.62
C LEU A 635 26.31 9.82 -15.35
N LEU A 636 26.03 9.27 -14.16
CA LEU A 636 24.70 8.76 -13.83
C LEU A 636 23.65 9.89 -13.90
N ALA A 637 23.98 11.10 -13.44
CA ALA A 637 23.10 12.26 -13.61
C ALA A 637 22.89 12.65 -15.08
N ALA A 638 23.91 12.49 -15.93
CA ALA A 638 23.77 12.70 -17.37
C ALA A 638 22.89 11.64 -18.03
N CYS A 639 22.99 10.38 -17.62
CA CYS A 639 22.11 9.30 -18.05
C CYS A 639 20.65 9.60 -17.69
N GLU A 640 20.38 10.01 -16.45
CA GLU A 640 19.02 10.39 -16.01
C GLU A 640 18.43 11.52 -16.87
N ARG A 641 19.23 12.56 -17.16
CA ARG A 641 18.81 13.64 -18.07
C ARG A 641 18.56 13.14 -19.48
N ALA A 642 19.42 12.26 -20.01
CA ALA A 642 19.30 11.74 -21.37
C ALA A 642 18.02 10.89 -21.56
N ALA A 643 17.65 10.09 -20.56
CA ALA A 643 16.38 9.35 -20.56
C ALA A 643 15.18 10.31 -20.48
N THR A 644 15.21 11.29 -19.56
CA THR A 644 14.10 12.23 -19.34
C THR A 644 13.85 13.17 -20.54
N CYS A 645 14.90 13.56 -21.27
CA CYS A 645 14.81 14.49 -22.41
C CYS A 645 14.35 13.82 -23.72
N ARG A 646 14.18 12.49 -23.77
CA ARG A 646 13.62 11.80 -24.93
C ARG A 646 12.10 11.93 -24.95
N MET A 647 11.61 13.02 -25.52
CA MET A 647 10.21 13.15 -25.89
C MET A 647 9.83 12.03 -26.88
N PRO A 648 8.67 11.36 -26.74
CA PRO A 648 8.10 10.61 -27.85
C PRO A 648 7.73 11.62 -28.93
N SER A 649 8.50 11.67 -30.02
CA SER A 649 8.04 12.41 -31.19
C SER A 649 6.81 11.68 -31.74
N LYS A 650 5.62 12.22 -31.43
CA LYS A 650 4.46 12.00 -32.29
C LYS A 650 4.85 12.57 -33.65
N ALA A 651 5.25 11.71 -34.57
CA ALA A 651 5.33 12.04 -35.99
C ALA A 651 3.89 12.28 -36.50
N ASN A 652 3.33 13.44 -36.14
CA ASN A 652 2.22 14.06 -36.83
C ASN A 652 2.83 15.00 -37.86
N THR A 653 3.19 14.46 -39.01
CA THR A 653 3.23 15.24 -40.25
C THR A 653 1.98 14.88 -41.04
N ARG A 654 0.94 15.70 -40.84
CA ARG A 654 0.02 16.00 -41.94
C ARG A 654 0.87 16.73 -42.96
N ASP A 655 1.31 16.03 -43.99
CA ASP A 655 1.82 16.65 -45.20
C ASP A 655 0.96 16.14 -46.35
N GLU A 656 0.09 17.02 -46.84
CA GLU A 656 -0.53 16.89 -48.14
C GLU A 656 0.56 17.24 -49.16
N GLY A 657 1.04 16.25 -49.91
CA GLY A 657 2.02 16.50 -50.97
C GLY A 657 2.56 15.22 -51.61
N ASP A 658 2.47 15.17 -52.93
CA ASP A 658 2.83 14.09 -53.85
C ASP A 658 4.12 13.29 -53.54
N GLY A 659 3.99 11.97 -53.73
CA GLY A 659 4.97 11.11 -54.42
C GLY A 659 6.45 11.21 -54.06
N ALA A 660 6.89 10.47 -53.04
CA ALA A 660 8.23 9.88 -52.98
C ALA A 660 8.27 8.70 -51.98
N GLU A 661 8.72 7.53 -52.43
CA GLU A 661 9.07 6.41 -51.55
C GLU A 661 10.27 6.81 -50.68
N ASP A 662 10.03 7.11 -49.40
CA ASP A 662 11.11 7.48 -48.48
C ASP A 662 11.55 6.27 -47.63
N HIS A 663 12.78 5.82 -47.87
CA HIS A 663 13.44 4.74 -47.12
C HIS A 663 13.59 5.12 -45.63
N ARG A 664 12.74 4.56 -44.75
CA ARG A 664 12.93 4.67 -43.29
C ARG A 664 14.26 4.01 -42.88
N LYS A 665 15.30 4.81 -42.61
CA LYS A 665 16.57 4.34 -42.02
C LYS A 665 16.29 3.63 -40.69
N ALA A 666 16.77 2.40 -40.54
CA ALA A 666 16.66 1.63 -39.30
C ALA A 666 17.34 2.39 -38.15
N LEU A 667 16.66 2.48 -36.99
CA LEU A 667 17.23 3.13 -35.80
C LEU A 667 18.47 2.37 -35.30
N PRO A 668 19.49 3.06 -34.77
CA PRO A 668 20.61 2.42 -34.08
C PRO A 668 20.13 1.51 -32.95
N TRP A 669 20.76 0.34 -32.79
CA TRP A 669 20.32 -0.67 -31.82
C TRP A 669 20.35 -0.16 -30.37
N THR A 670 21.26 0.77 -30.05
CA THR A 670 21.35 1.43 -28.72
C THR A 670 20.09 2.26 -28.43
N VAL A 671 19.56 2.95 -29.43
CA VAL A 671 18.31 3.73 -29.34
C VAL A 671 17.12 2.79 -29.16
N ALA A 672 17.07 1.68 -29.90
CA ALA A 672 16.03 0.66 -29.75
C ALA A 672 16.05 -0.01 -28.37
N MET A 673 17.24 -0.23 -27.80
CA MET A 673 17.39 -0.79 -26.45
C MET A 673 16.91 0.17 -25.37
N ALA A 674 17.28 1.45 -25.45
CA ALA A 674 16.77 2.48 -24.54
C ALA A 674 15.21 2.52 -24.54
N ASN A 675 14.58 2.46 -25.72
CA ASN A 675 13.11 2.40 -25.82
C ASN A 675 12.51 1.11 -25.23
N THR A 676 13.26 0.01 -25.23
CA THR A 676 12.87 -1.28 -24.66
C THR A 676 12.86 -1.22 -23.14
N ILE A 677 13.90 -0.60 -22.55
CA ILE A 677 14.04 -0.40 -21.10
C ILE A 677 12.94 0.50 -20.55
N GLY A 678 12.59 1.58 -21.26
CA GLY A 678 11.49 2.46 -20.83
C GLY A 678 10.14 1.73 -20.71
N LYS A 679 9.88 0.75 -21.59
CA LYS A 679 8.67 -0.10 -21.52
C LYS A 679 8.73 -1.14 -20.41
N LEU A 680 9.92 -1.70 -20.16
CA LEU A 680 10.14 -2.66 -19.10
C LEU A 680 9.80 -2.08 -17.71
N TYR A 681 10.11 -0.81 -17.47
CA TYR A 681 9.77 -0.15 -16.20
C TYR A 681 8.26 -0.20 -15.92
N VAL A 682 7.44 0.20 -16.88
CA VAL A 682 5.97 0.19 -16.76
C VAL A 682 5.49 -1.23 -16.43
N LYS A 683 6.01 -2.22 -17.17
CA LYS A 683 5.63 -3.62 -16.98
C LYS A 683 6.04 -4.14 -15.59
N LEU A 684 7.29 -3.90 -15.17
CA LEU A 684 7.81 -4.31 -13.86
C LEU A 684 7.01 -3.67 -12.72
N GLN A 685 6.69 -2.39 -12.84
CA GLN A 685 5.89 -1.66 -11.87
C GLN A 685 4.48 -2.26 -11.74
N THR A 686 3.78 -2.47 -12.87
CA THR A 686 2.45 -3.11 -12.86
C THR A 686 2.51 -4.52 -12.26
N SER A 687 3.55 -5.30 -12.60
CA SER A 687 3.73 -6.66 -12.09
C SER A 687 3.96 -6.73 -10.57
N LEU A 688 4.71 -5.78 -10.02
CA LEU A 688 4.98 -5.63 -8.59
C LEU A 688 3.74 -5.15 -7.82
N LEU A 689 2.99 -4.20 -8.38
CA LEU A 689 1.77 -3.67 -7.75
C LEU A 689 0.62 -4.69 -7.73
N ASN A 690 0.53 -5.54 -8.76
CA ASN A 690 -0.51 -6.57 -8.87
C ASN A 690 -0.14 -7.90 -8.19
N ASP A 691 0.91 -7.93 -7.35
CA ASP A 691 1.45 -9.12 -6.65
C ASP A 691 1.79 -10.33 -7.54
N SER A 692 1.81 -10.14 -8.86
CA SER A 692 1.95 -11.23 -9.81
C SER A 692 3.39 -11.76 -9.93
N LEU A 693 4.37 -10.98 -9.46
CA LEU A 693 5.80 -11.25 -9.63
C LEU A 693 6.43 -12.00 -8.45
N ILE A 694 5.94 -11.78 -7.22
CA ILE A 694 6.60 -12.25 -5.99
C ILE A 694 6.66 -13.79 -5.93
N LYS A 695 5.61 -14.48 -6.38
CA LYS A 695 5.60 -15.95 -6.48
C LYS A 695 6.74 -16.50 -7.34
N TYR A 696 7.05 -15.85 -8.46
CA TYR A 696 8.14 -16.25 -9.35
C TYR A 696 9.50 -15.90 -8.73
N TYR A 697 9.58 -14.78 -8.03
CA TYR A 697 10.77 -14.41 -7.28
C TYR A 697 11.09 -15.43 -6.18
N ILE A 698 10.10 -15.88 -5.40
CA ILE A 698 10.27 -16.96 -4.41
C ILE A 698 10.76 -18.24 -5.08
N ALA A 699 10.18 -18.63 -6.21
CA ALA A 699 10.55 -19.87 -6.91
C ALA A 699 11.96 -19.84 -7.52
N TRP A 700 12.40 -18.69 -8.06
CA TRP A 700 13.62 -18.60 -8.87
C TRP A 700 14.82 -17.98 -8.14
N CYS A 701 14.58 -17.24 -7.05
CA CYS A 701 15.57 -16.47 -6.30
C CYS A 701 15.65 -16.87 -4.82
N SER A 702 15.14 -18.04 -4.43
CA SER A 702 15.27 -18.54 -3.05
C SER A 702 16.73 -18.82 -2.70
N LEU A 703 17.16 -18.31 -1.55
CA LEU A 703 18.46 -18.51 -0.94
C LEU A 703 18.33 -19.47 0.27
N ASP A 704 19.45 -20.08 0.66
CA ASP A 704 19.55 -20.80 1.92
C ASP A 704 20.11 -19.84 2.99
N ILE A 705 19.21 -19.29 3.82
CA ILE A 705 19.53 -18.28 4.83
C ILE A 705 19.12 -18.81 6.20
N GLN A 706 20.05 -18.73 7.14
CA GLN A 706 19.79 -18.97 8.56
C GLN A 706 19.65 -17.61 9.27
N PRO A 707 18.46 -17.25 9.76
CA PRO A 707 18.26 -16.02 10.51
C PRO A 707 19.22 -15.91 11.70
N SER A 708 19.75 -14.71 11.94
CA SER A 708 20.54 -14.45 13.13
C SER A 708 19.63 -14.23 14.33
N GLY A 709 20.11 -14.63 15.51
CA GLY A 709 19.47 -14.23 16.76
C GLY A 709 19.70 -12.74 16.99
N GLY A 710 18.63 -11.95 16.96
CA GLY A 710 18.70 -10.51 17.17
C GLY A 710 17.35 -9.83 16.99
N PHE A 711 17.29 -8.56 17.36
CA PHE A 711 16.11 -7.73 17.16
C PHE A 711 16.49 -6.28 16.86
N CYS A 712 15.63 -5.63 16.10
CA CYS A 712 15.73 -4.21 15.81
C CYS A 712 14.71 -3.44 16.65
N THR A 713 15.08 -2.23 16.99
CA THR A 713 14.23 -1.22 17.63
C THR A 713 14.16 -0.01 16.73
N THR A 714 13.30 0.96 17.07
CA THR A 714 13.14 2.15 16.22
C THR A 714 14.49 2.87 16.03
N ASP A 715 15.31 2.91 17.07
CA ASP A 715 16.57 3.66 17.14
C ASP A 715 17.85 2.79 17.10
N ALA A 716 17.80 1.49 17.44
CA ALA A 716 18.98 0.63 17.48
C ALA A 716 18.75 -0.78 16.91
N CYS A 717 19.83 -1.48 16.56
CA CYS A 717 19.81 -2.90 16.15
C CYS A 717 20.72 -3.70 17.09
N PHE A 718 20.25 -4.87 17.51
CA PHE A 718 20.97 -5.72 18.45
C PHE A 718 21.09 -7.14 17.93
N THR A 719 22.27 -7.73 18.09
CA THR A 719 22.54 -9.12 17.76
C THR A 719 23.09 -9.86 18.97
N PHE A 720 22.76 -11.14 19.07
CA PHE A 720 23.30 -12.01 20.10
C PHE A 720 24.61 -12.63 19.63
N THR A 721 25.69 -12.38 20.37
CA THR A 721 27.02 -12.95 20.16
C THR A 721 27.39 -13.87 21.32
N ASP A 722 28.51 -14.59 21.20
CA ASP A 722 29.06 -15.39 22.32
C ASP A 722 29.38 -14.53 23.56
N ALA A 723 29.59 -13.22 23.37
CA ALA A 723 29.83 -12.25 24.44
C ALA A 723 28.55 -11.62 25.00
N GLY A 724 27.37 -12.06 24.54
CA GLY A 724 26.06 -11.50 24.91
C GLY A 724 25.46 -10.58 23.85
N LEU A 725 24.49 -9.75 24.27
CA LEU A 725 23.78 -8.81 23.40
C LEU A 725 24.68 -7.64 23.02
N GLN A 726 24.87 -7.39 21.73
CA GLN A 726 25.66 -6.27 21.22
C GLN A 726 24.84 -5.38 20.31
N ALA A 727 25.00 -4.06 20.47
CA ALA A 727 24.44 -3.09 19.53
C ALA A 727 25.29 -3.07 18.25
N VAL A 728 24.65 -3.19 17.10
CA VAL A 728 25.29 -3.18 15.78
C VAL A 728 24.63 -2.14 14.86
N PRO A 729 25.36 -1.61 13.86
CA PRO A 729 24.74 -0.76 12.84
C PRO A 729 23.63 -1.54 12.10
N LYS A 730 22.53 -0.88 11.77
CA LYS A 730 21.47 -1.45 10.93
C LYS A 730 22.04 -1.84 9.57
N ALA A 731 22.11 -3.13 9.29
CA ALA A 731 22.57 -3.66 8.01
C ALA A 731 21.80 -4.92 7.62
N ALA A 732 21.52 -5.06 6.32
CA ALA A 732 20.82 -6.21 5.74
C ALA A 732 21.58 -7.54 6.01
N ALA A 733 22.90 -7.47 6.07
CA ALA A 733 23.80 -8.57 6.40
C ALA A 733 23.73 -9.03 7.87
N ASN A 734 23.03 -8.31 8.75
CA ASN A 734 22.86 -8.75 10.14
C ASN A 734 21.86 -9.90 10.26
N ASP A 735 21.03 -10.18 9.23
CA ASP A 735 20.05 -11.26 9.21
C ASP A 735 19.04 -11.26 10.37
N VAL A 736 18.65 -10.08 10.84
CA VAL A 736 17.66 -9.88 11.90
C VAL A 736 16.24 -9.80 11.32
N TYR A 737 15.27 -10.47 11.96
CA TYR A 737 13.87 -10.55 11.52
C TYR A 737 12.85 -10.10 12.56
N VAL A 738 13.31 -9.79 13.78
CA VAL A 738 12.44 -9.33 14.86
C VAL A 738 12.52 -7.81 14.95
N TYR A 739 11.37 -7.14 14.97
CA TYR A 739 11.27 -5.70 15.17
C TYR A 739 10.40 -5.37 16.38
N LEU A 740 10.98 -4.66 17.34
CA LEU A 740 10.27 -4.18 18.52
C LEU A 740 10.09 -2.66 18.36
N PRO A 741 8.87 -2.12 18.23
CA PRO A 741 8.61 -0.71 17.94
C PRO A 741 8.81 0.19 19.18
N HIS A 742 9.94 0.04 19.85
CA HIS A 742 10.35 0.78 21.05
C HIS A 742 11.61 1.58 20.77
N LYS A 743 11.84 2.64 21.56
CA LYS A 743 13.11 3.37 21.58
C LYS A 743 13.94 2.88 22.77
N MET A 744 15.02 2.16 22.50
CA MET A 744 15.87 1.58 23.55
C MET A 744 16.90 2.56 24.09
N LEU A 745 17.26 3.61 23.33
CA LEU A 745 18.27 4.58 23.73
C LEU A 745 17.68 5.74 24.55
N ASP A 746 16.36 5.83 24.66
CA ASP A 746 15.68 6.85 25.44
C ASP A 746 15.90 6.62 26.95
N PRO A 747 16.25 7.66 27.73
CA PRO A 747 16.47 7.52 29.16
C PRO A 747 15.16 7.19 29.89
N VAL A 748 15.20 6.17 30.75
CA VAL A 748 14.04 5.78 31.57
C VAL A 748 14.04 6.54 32.90
N ALA A 749 12.92 7.21 33.20
CA ALA A 749 12.72 7.94 34.44
C ALA A 749 12.85 7.03 35.69
N ASP A 750 13.40 7.57 36.79
CA ASP A 750 13.69 6.78 38.00
C ASP A 750 12.42 6.21 38.65
N ASP A 751 11.31 6.94 38.63
CA ASP A 751 10.02 6.51 39.17
C ASP A 751 9.46 5.30 38.39
N VAL A 752 9.62 5.30 37.07
CA VAL A 752 9.24 4.17 36.20
C VAL A 752 10.08 2.93 36.57
N ARG A 753 11.40 3.09 36.71
CA ARG A 753 12.31 2.00 37.12
C ARG A 753 11.91 1.40 38.47
N GLN A 754 11.57 2.24 39.45
CA GLN A 754 11.12 1.77 40.77
C GLN A 754 9.80 1.00 40.71
N ARG A 755 8.82 1.47 39.93
CA ARG A 755 7.54 0.77 39.76
C ARG A 755 7.71 -0.60 39.11
N VAL A 756 8.54 -0.69 38.06
CA VAL A 756 8.81 -1.96 37.37
C VAL A 756 9.54 -2.94 38.31
N HIS A 757 10.50 -2.45 39.09
CA HIS A 757 11.18 -3.28 40.09
C HIS A 757 10.22 -3.82 41.15
N LEU A 758 9.34 -2.97 41.70
CA LEU A 758 8.30 -3.40 42.65
C LEU A 758 7.36 -4.44 42.02
N PHE A 759 6.95 -4.22 40.77
CA PHE A 759 6.13 -5.17 40.02
C PHE A 759 6.80 -6.55 39.92
N TRP A 760 8.08 -6.62 39.54
CA TRP A 760 8.80 -7.90 39.49
C TRP A 760 8.97 -8.53 40.88
N GLN A 761 9.34 -7.76 41.90
CA GLN A 761 9.46 -8.30 43.26
C GLN A 761 8.15 -8.91 43.77
N THR A 762 7.02 -8.24 43.53
CA THR A 762 5.70 -8.77 43.94
C THR A 762 5.29 -9.99 43.13
N THR A 763 5.52 -9.99 41.81
CA THR A 763 5.10 -11.09 40.91
C THR A 763 5.91 -12.36 41.13
N TYR A 764 7.21 -12.24 41.42
CA TYR A 764 8.10 -13.39 41.66
C TYR A 764 8.31 -13.66 43.15
N TRP A 765 7.57 -13.00 44.05
CA TRP A 765 7.77 -13.10 45.51
C TRP A 765 9.23 -12.93 45.96
N ASP A 766 9.90 -11.93 45.38
CA ASP A 766 11.32 -11.61 45.61
C ASP A 766 12.27 -12.79 45.32
N ASN A 767 11.83 -13.76 44.50
CA ASN A 767 12.63 -14.90 44.08
C ASN A 767 13.47 -14.56 42.84
N ALA A 768 14.71 -14.11 43.07
CA ALA A 768 15.66 -13.78 42.01
C ALA A 768 15.90 -14.94 41.02
N ASN A 769 16.00 -16.19 41.50
CA ASN A 769 16.23 -17.34 40.62
C ASN A 769 15.07 -17.57 39.64
N ALA A 770 13.83 -17.41 40.10
CA ALA A 770 12.65 -17.54 39.24
C ALA A 770 12.60 -16.43 38.18
N PHE A 771 12.99 -15.20 38.56
CA PHE A 771 13.09 -14.08 37.64
C PHE A 771 14.23 -14.25 36.61
N GLU A 772 15.40 -14.74 37.03
CA GLU A 772 16.52 -15.04 36.13
C GLU A 772 16.14 -16.10 35.10
N VAL A 773 15.44 -17.15 35.52
CA VAL A 773 14.95 -18.21 34.62
C VAL A 773 13.91 -17.68 33.63
N PHE A 774 13.05 -16.74 34.05
CA PHE A 774 12.15 -15.99 33.17
C PHE A 774 12.94 -15.19 32.13
N MET A 775 13.92 -14.39 32.56
CA MET A 775 14.73 -13.55 31.66
C MET A 775 15.57 -14.38 30.69
N ALA A 776 16.11 -15.52 31.13
CA ALA A 776 16.84 -16.44 30.28
C ALA A 776 15.94 -17.03 29.18
N SER A 777 14.71 -17.42 29.52
CA SER A 777 13.75 -17.97 28.55
C SER A 777 13.27 -16.92 27.57
N PHE A 778 13.02 -15.69 28.05
CA PHE A 778 12.70 -14.54 27.19
C PHE A 778 13.84 -14.22 26.22
N THR A 779 15.08 -14.26 26.70
CA THR A 779 16.28 -14.03 25.88
C THR A 779 16.47 -15.11 24.82
N LEU A 780 16.24 -16.38 25.16
CA LEU A 780 16.27 -17.48 24.18
C LEU A 780 15.19 -17.30 23.11
N ALA A 781 13.98 -16.92 23.49
CA ALA A 781 12.92 -16.62 22.55
C ALA A 781 13.29 -15.48 21.58
N LEU A 782 13.89 -14.39 22.08
CA LEU A 782 14.41 -13.29 21.25
C LEU A 782 15.55 -13.72 20.31
N ARG A 783 16.26 -14.79 20.63
CA ARG A 783 17.27 -15.40 19.74
C ARG A 783 16.67 -16.26 18.63
N GLY A 784 15.35 -16.46 18.64
CA GLY A 784 14.67 -17.40 17.75
C GLY A 784 14.80 -18.87 18.18
N GLU A 785 15.29 -19.12 19.40
CA GLU A 785 15.45 -20.47 19.93
C GLU A 785 14.13 -20.98 20.52
N ASN A 786 13.91 -22.29 20.39
CA ASN A 786 12.80 -22.93 21.07
C ASN A 786 13.14 -23.19 22.54
N VAL A 787 12.28 -22.75 23.45
CA VAL A 787 12.40 -23.12 24.86
C VAL A 787 11.64 -24.42 25.07
N ASP A 788 12.37 -25.52 25.23
CA ASP A 788 11.86 -26.88 25.43
C ASP A 788 11.20 -27.10 26.82
N ARG A 789 10.90 -26.02 27.53
CA ARG A 789 10.26 -26.00 28.85
C ARG A 789 9.12 -25.00 28.86
N ALA A 790 8.00 -25.42 29.42
CA ALA A 790 6.88 -24.54 29.70
C ALA A 790 6.93 -23.99 31.12
N PHE A 791 6.52 -22.73 31.28
CA PHE A 791 6.46 -22.08 32.58
C PHE A 791 5.03 -22.09 33.07
N TRP A 792 4.79 -22.65 34.25
CA TRP A 792 3.46 -22.72 34.86
C TRP A 792 3.39 -21.78 36.06
N GLY A 793 2.69 -20.66 35.88
CA GLY A 793 2.30 -19.76 36.96
C GLY A 793 0.97 -20.23 37.52
N ILE A 794 0.97 -20.78 38.75
CA ILE A 794 -0.24 -21.20 39.45
C ILE A 794 -0.48 -20.26 40.61
N GLY A 795 -1.61 -19.55 40.62
CA GLY A 795 -1.91 -18.60 41.69
C GLY A 795 -3.35 -18.09 41.64
N ALA A 796 -3.84 -17.58 42.77
CA ALA A 796 -5.13 -16.90 42.80
C ALA A 796 -5.08 -15.60 41.97
N GLY A 797 -6.23 -15.11 41.52
CA GLY A 797 -6.31 -13.82 40.82
C GLY A 797 -5.71 -12.67 41.65
N GLY A 798 -5.08 -11.71 40.98
CA GLY A 798 -4.51 -10.51 41.60
C GLY A 798 -3.03 -10.59 41.99
N VAL A 799 -2.32 -11.68 41.67
CA VAL A 799 -0.87 -11.86 41.96
C VAL A 799 0.07 -11.28 40.88
N GLY A 800 -0.46 -10.50 39.92
CA GLY A 800 0.35 -9.83 38.89
C GLY A 800 0.61 -10.65 37.61
N GLN A 801 0.09 -11.87 37.47
CA GLN A 801 0.26 -12.70 36.26
C GLN A 801 -0.30 -12.03 35.00
N SER A 802 -1.55 -11.58 35.01
CA SER A 802 -2.14 -10.86 33.87
C SER A 802 -1.38 -9.57 33.52
N LEU A 803 -0.81 -8.90 34.53
CA LEU A 803 0.02 -7.71 34.32
C LEU A 803 1.36 -8.06 33.65
N GLN A 804 1.95 -9.21 33.97
CA GLN A 804 3.13 -9.74 33.29
C GLN A 804 2.84 -10.07 31.83
N THR A 805 1.66 -10.63 31.53
CA THR A 805 1.22 -10.87 30.16
C THR A 805 1.02 -9.56 29.40
N ALA A 806 0.34 -8.58 30.00
CA ALA A 806 0.17 -7.25 29.40
C ALA A 806 1.52 -6.54 29.14
N HIS A 807 2.50 -6.73 30.03
CA HIS A 807 3.85 -6.20 29.84
C HIS A 807 4.56 -6.88 28.66
N LEU A 808 4.46 -8.21 28.53
CA LEU A 808 5.02 -8.94 27.38
C LEU A 808 4.36 -8.53 26.07
N GLU A 809 3.04 -8.36 26.06
CA GLU A 809 2.27 -7.88 24.92
C GLU A 809 2.71 -6.47 24.51
N ALA A 810 2.90 -5.56 25.48
CA ALA A 810 3.41 -4.22 25.22
C ALA A 810 4.83 -4.22 24.64
N ILE A 811 5.70 -5.16 25.06
CA ILE A 811 7.07 -5.27 24.51
C ILE A 811 7.07 -5.88 23.11
N LEU A 812 6.36 -7.00 22.94
CA LEU A 812 6.48 -7.87 21.77
C LEU A 812 5.47 -7.59 20.67
N GLY A 813 4.33 -6.96 20.96
CA GLY A 813 3.27 -6.69 19.98
C GLY A 813 2.90 -7.95 19.18
N GLU A 814 3.14 -7.91 17.87
CA GLU A 814 2.80 -9.02 16.96
C GLU A 814 3.58 -10.32 17.22
N TYR A 815 4.66 -10.31 18.02
CA TYR A 815 5.42 -11.52 18.35
C TYR A 815 4.92 -12.23 19.61
N HIS A 816 3.85 -11.73 20.23
CA HIS A 816 3.14 -12.37 21.34
C HIS A 816 1.71 -12.75 20.94
N THR A 817 1.16 -13.77 21.61
CA THR A 817 -0.26 -14.11 21.53
C THR A 817 -0.71 -14.86 22.78
N CYS A 818 -1.99 -14.75 23.10
CA CYS A 818 -2.63 -15.59 24.11
C CYS A 818 -3.27 -16.83 23.48
N LEU A 819 -3.18 -17.98 24.16
CA LEU A 819 -3.79 -19.24 23.73
C LEU A 819 -4.86 -19.70 24.72
N ASP A 820 -5.90 -20.35 24.21
CA ASP A 820 -6.87 -21.09 25.04
C ASP A 820 -6.29 -22.45 25.40
N MET A 821 -6.26 -22.77 26.70
CA MET A 821 -5.76 -24.06 27.19
C MET A 821 -6.55 -25.27 26.69
N ASN A 822 -7.78 -25.10 26.16
CA ASN A 822 -8.54 -26.15 25.47
C ASN A 822 -7.80 -26.74 24.27
N ILE A 823 -6.77 -26.06 23.75
CA ILE A 823 -5.88 -26.56 22.68
C ILE A 823 -5.29 -27.94 22.97
N TYR A 824 -5.11 -28.29 24.26
CA TYR A 824 -4.58 -29.59 24.68
C TYR A 824 -5.65 -30.63 25.01
N PHE A 825 -6.94 -30.30 24.86
CA PHE A 825 -8.06 -31.15 25.29
C PHE A 825 -9.05 -31.47 24.16
N VAL A 826 -9.06 -30.67 23.10
CA VAL A 826 -9.96 -30.79 21.95
C VAL A 826 -9.19 -31.23 20.70
N ASP A 827 -9.69 -32.24 19.99
CA ASP A 827 -8.93 -32.96 18.93
C ASP A 827 -8.49 -32.08 17.75
N GLU A 828 -9.28 -31.06 17.42
CA GLU A 828 -9.03 -30.19 16.26
C GLU A 828 -8.45 -28.82 16.62
N GLU A 829 -8.37 -28.49 17.91
CA GLU A 829 -8.12 -27.11 18.34
C GLU A 829 -6.68 -26.68 18.06
N MET A 830 -5.71 -27.58 18.27
CA MET A 830 -4.33 -27.34 17.86
C MET A 830 -4.20 -27.01 16.37
N ARG A 831 -4.97 -27.69 15.52
CA ARG A 831 -4.91 -27.47 14.06
C ARG A 831 -5.48 -26.11 13.67
N LYS A 832 -6.52 -25.65 14.38
CA LYS A 832 -7.19 -24.36 14.17
C LYS A 832 -6.35 -23.20 14.72
N GLN A 833 -5.77 -23.36 15.90
CA GLN A 833 -5.03 -22.30 16.58
C GLN A 833 -3.55 -22.22 16.19
N ALA A 834 -2.95 -23.25 15.57
CA ALA A 834 -1.56 -23.22 15.13
C ALA A 834 -1.22 -22.01 14.27
N ALA A 835 -2.12 -21.61 13.36
CA ALA A 835 -1.96 -20.43 12.50
C ALA A 835 -1.76 -19.13 13.30
N ASN A 836 -2.40 -19.01 14.47
CA ASN A 836 -2.27 -17.83 15.33
C ASN A 836 -0.97 -17.86 16.16
N ILE A 837 -0.31 -19.01 16.25
CA ILE A 837 0.92 -19.24 17.03
C ILE A 837 2.17 -19.16 16.14
N VAL A 838 2.05 -19.48 14.85
CA VAL A 838 3.17 -19.40 13.90
C VAL A 838 3.77 -17.99 13.90
N GLY A 839 5.11 -17.92 14.01
CA GLY A 839 5.85 -16.66 14.07
C GLY A 839 5.85 -15.94 15.43
N LYS A 840 5.10 -16.43 16.42
CA LYS A 840 5.08 -15.86 17.78
C LYS A 840 6.27 -16.39 18.58
N ILE A 841 7.08 -15.50 19.15
CA ILE A 841 8.26 -15.90 19.95
C ILE A 841 7.91 -16.15 21.42
N VAL A 842 6.80 -15.59 21.91
CA VAL A 842 6.24 -15.90 23.23
C VAL A 842 4.76 -16.16 23.13
N VAL A 843 4.31 -17.25 23.74
CA VAL A 843 2.90 -17.65 23.77
C VAL A 843 2.45 -17.82 25.20
N THR A 844 1.34 -17.18 25.57
CA THR A 844 0.80 -17.23 26.93
C THR A 844 -0.55 -17.92 26.97
N GLY A 845 -0.66 -19.07 27.63
CA GLY A 845 -1.96 -19.71 27.87
C GLY A 845 -2.64 -19.15 29.10
N GLN A 846 -3.88 -18.70 28.91
CA GLN A 846 -4.74 -18.17 29.96
C GLN A 846 -6.09 -18.92 29.92
N GLU A 847 -6.91 -18.70 30.95
CA GLU A 847 -8.25 -19.28 31.15
C GLU A 847 -8.34 -20.71 31.72
N SER A 848 -9.46 -20.95 32.42
CA SER A 848 -9.81 -22.27 32.94
C SER A 848 -10.23 -23.19 31.80
N VAL A 849 -9.75 -24.43 31.79
CA VAL A 849 -10.25 -25.49 30.89
C VAL A 849 -11.75 -25.73 31.18
N GLN A 850 -12.64 -25.15 30.37
CA GLN A 850 -14.09 -25.31 30.54
C GLN A 850 -14.61 -26.43 29.61
N GLY A 851 -15.53 -27.25 30.13
CA GLY A 851 -16.34 -28.15 29.30
C GLY A 851 -15.69 -29.48 28.87
N SER A 852 -14.38 -29.70 29.02
CA SER A 852 -13.76 -30.98 28.66
C SER A 852 -13.67 -31.96 29.84
N ARG A 853 -14.39 -33.09 29.74
CA ARG A 853 -14.18 -34.28 30.62
C ARG A 853 -12.99 -35.14 30.17
N ARG A 854 -12.35 -34.81 29.03
CA ARG A 854 -11.29 -35.60 28.43
C ARG A 854 -9.94 -35.30 29.09
N PRO A 855 -9.02 -36.29 29.20
CA PRO A 855 -7.67 -36.03 29.69
C PRO A 855 -6.89 -35.15 28.70
N MET A 856 -5.93 -34.40 29.24
CA MET A 856 -4.99 -33.60 28.44
C MET A 856 -4.18 -34.51 27.51
N ARG A 857 -4.02 -34.07 26.27
CA ARG A 857 -3.29 -34.75 25.20
C ARG A 857 -1.80 -34.51 25.33
N GLU A 858 -1.11 -35.41 26.04
CA GLU A 858 0.35 -35.32 26.24
C GLU A 858 1.15 -35.30 24.93
N ASP A 859 0.65 -35.96 23.88
CA ASP A 859 1.27 -36.00 22.55
C ASP A 859 1.32 -34.61 21.92
N ILE A 860 0.19 -33.89 21.93
CA ILE A 860 0.10 -32.54 21.39
C ILE A 860 0.92 -31.57 22.23
N TYR A 861 0.81 -31.66 23.56
CA TYR A 861 1.59 -30.84 24.47
C TYR A 861 3.10 -31.02 24.24
N LYS A 862 3.60 -32.27 24.22
CA LYS A 862 5.02 -32.54 23.99
C LYS A 862 5.49 -31.95 22.68
N LYS A 863 4.75 -32.14 21.59
CA LYS A 863 5.09 -31.57 20.27
C LYS A 863 5.14 -30.04 20.29
N HIS A 864 4.18 -29.39 20.95
CA HIS A 864 4.18 -27.93 21.06
C HIS A 864 5.38 -27.42 21.87
N ILE A 865 5.75 -28.11 22.95
CA ILE A 865 6.90 -27.74 23.78
C ILE A 865 8.24 -28.01 23.06
N SER A 866 8.40 -29.17 22.41
CA SER A 866 9.62 -29.52 21.67
C SER A 866 9.76 -28.79 20.32
N ALA A 867 8.73 -28.06 19.88
CA ALA A 867 8.61 -27.51 18.52
C ALA A 867 8.69 -28.59 17.43
N ASP A 868 8.27 -29.82 17.73
CA ASP A 868 8.05 -30.83 16.70
C ASP A 868 6.96 -30.36 15.74
N LYS A 869 7.08 -30.75 14.47
CA LYS A 869 6.13 -30.36 13.43
C LYS A 869 4.70 -30.74 13.79
N VAL A 870 3.82 -29.75 13.82
CA VAL A 870 2.39 -29.91 14.06
C VAL A 870 1.60 -29.54 12.80
N PRO A 871 0.47 -30.22 12.55
CA PRO A 871 -0.40 -29.88 11.43
C PRO A 871 -1.11 -28.55 11.71
N GLU A 872 -0.88 -27.57 10.84
CA GLU A 872 -1.62 -26.32 10.76
C GLU A 872 -2.66 -26.41 9.63
N ARG A 873 -3.82 -25.83 9.87
CA ARG A 873 -4.82 -25.59 8.85
C ARG A 873 -5.29 -24.15 8.95
N LEU A 874 -4.94 -23.34 7.96
CA LEU A 874 -5.49 -21.98 7.83
C LEU A 874 -7.02 -22.05 7.79
N PRO A 875 -7.74 -21.05 8.36
CA PRO A 875 -9.18 -20.97 8.24
C PRO A 875 -9.58 -21.14 6.76
N TYR A 876 -10.49 -22.08 6.48
CA TYR A 876 -11.00 -22.37 5.14
C TYR A 876 -10.03 -23.00 4.13
N ALA A 877 -8.77 -23.26 4.50
CA ALA A 877 -7.83 -23.97 3.63
C ALA A 877 -8.11 -25.49 3.58
N ILE A 878 -7.94 -26.06 2.38
CA ILE A 878 -8.03 -27.51 2.13
C ILE A 878 -6.70 -28.20 2.48
N HIS A 879 -5.58 -27.50 2.33
CA HIS A 879 -4.25 -28.03 2.62
C HIS A 879 -3.89 -27.92 4.09
N THR A 880 -3.28 -28.99 4.61
CA THR A 880 -2.68 -29.03 5.95
C THR A 880 -1.18 -28.96 5.78
N GLU A 881 -0.55 -27.94 6.35
CA GLU A 881 0.91 -27.80 6.34
C GLU A 881 1.48 -28.23 7.70
N LEU A 882 2.75 -28.65 7.69
CA LEU A 882 3.46 -29.03 8.90
C LEU A 882 4.36 -27.89 9.34
N VAL A 883 4.04 -27.26 10.47
CA VAL A 883 4.75 -26.08 10.98
C VAL A 883 5.42 -26.36 12.31
N GLU A 884 6.52 -25.65 12.56
CA GLU A 884 7.24 -25.66 13.83
C GLU A 884 6.84 -24.45 14.66
N LEU A 885 6.31 -24.69 15.86
CA LEU A 885 5.93 -23.63 16.79
C LEU A 885 7.08 -23.35 17.75
N ARG A 886 8.08 -22.60 17.29
CA ARG A 886 9.26 -22.21 18.08
C ARG A 886 8.94 -21.06 19.04
N GLY A 887 9.80 -20.86 20.04
CA GLY A 887 9.66 -19.81 21.04
C GLY A 887 9.30 -20.34 22.43
N TRP A 888 8.95 -19.43 23.33
CA TRP A 888 8.71 -19.72 24.74
C TRP A 888 7.22 -19.83 25.08
N LYS A 889 6.87 -20.88 25.83
CA LYS A 889 5.51 -21.18 26.24
C LYS A 889 5.34 -20.94 27.74
N LYS A 890 4.39 -20.07 28.08
CA LYS A 890 4.05 -19.71 29.45
C LYS A 890 2.56 -19.98 29.67
N PHE A 891 2.19 -20.52 30.82
CA PHE A 891 0.81 -20.84 31.18
C PHE A 891 0.49 -20.21 32.55
N GLU A 892 -0.58 -19.43 32.61
CA GLU A 892 -1.04 -18.70 33.79
C GLU A 892 -2.42 -19.22 34.18
N LEU A 893 -2.51 -19.98 35.27
CA LEU A 893 -3.74 -20.66 35.67
C LEU A 893 -4.04 -20.51 37.15
N ASN A 894 -5.33 -20.41 37.46
CA ASN A 894 -5.80 -20.42 38.84
C ASN A 894 -5.56 -21.78 39.54
N THR A 895 -5.63 -22.87 38.76
CA THR A 895 -5.47 -24.24 39.26
C THR A 895 -4.67 -25.08 38.27
N ALA A 896 -3.78 -25.94 38.77
CA ALA A 896 -3.06 -26.89 37.93
C ALA A 896 -4.02 -27.88 37.23
N PRO A 897 -3.84 -28.18 35.94
CA PRO A 897 -4.51 -29.28 35.28
C PRO A 897 -4.26 -30.61 36.00
N LYS A 898 -5.25 -31.53 36.02
CA LYS A 898 -5.17 -32.83 36.71
C LYS A 898 -3.93 -33.67 36.36
N LEU A 899 -3.33 -33.47 35.18
CA LEU A 899 -2.14 -34.18 34.73
C LEU A 899 -0.85 -33.71 35.45
N LEU A 900 -0.83 -32.45 35.93
CA LEU A 900 0.24 -31.90 36.77
C LEU A 900 0.11 -32.32 38.24
N ASP A 901 -1.13 -32.47 38.75
CA ASP A 901 -1.40 -32.85 40.15
C ASP A 901 -0.91 -34.28 40.50
N CYS A 902 -0.79 -35.18 39.51
CA CYS A 902 -0.25 -36.53 39.71
C CYS A 902 1.29 -36.63 39.70
N ARG A 903 2.01 -35.59 39.25
CA ARG A 903 3.49 -35.58 39.20
C ARG A 903 4.13 -34.55 40.13
N LEU A 904 3.36 -33.55 40.59
CA LEU A 904 3.79 -32.56 41.57
C LEU A 904 3.55 -33.00 43.03
N ARG A 905 2.75 -34.05 43.23
CA ARG A 905 2.73 -34.87 44.45
C ARG A 905 3.69 -36.03 44.30
#